data_AF-A0A1Y2HIM2-F1
#
_entry.id   AF-A0A1Y2HIM2-F1
#
_cell.length_a   1.000
_cell.length_b   1.000
_cell.length_c   1.000
_cell.angle_alpha   90.00
_cell.angle_beta   90.00
_cell.angle_gamma   90.00
#
_symmetry.space_group_name_H-M   'P 1'
#
loop_
_entity.id
_entity.type
_entity.pdbx_description
1 polymer ?
#
loop_
_entity_poly.entity_id
_entity_poly.type
_entity_poly.pdbx_seq_one_letter_code
_entity_poly.pdbx_strand_id
1 'polypeptide(L)'
;MKSMKPKCLPTRPFTDYLPVELVLSVFALASPSSTLPSSTGAVHAMLVSPENVLVRRSWRNRVLLGDGTFTICDWETELTNEQEEYFDAPQLVGSHPLFMLRAQLKGAQGRSTPAYAASQAPSVPPAHPLVSLDYVTYLYSPTGPFTPKLAIIAADDSAIGTELDRLWRHHFGWRPRWDDENDEQDEEQADDEPEVGEQNAGASGVAAQAGGPPDTQPQARAPAKVPLYSWWQPIPDAFHVVFYLIRSGQLDALEHALVRLVQHIPGLVTIAAGASRWCMLCLDDRSRTRDYFSILIEEEPDAEMTFSEFLITVTMFEWSLPTLETVLRALNLSANIVLSVANGSIFQSRFLSFIEGMTDADRVMELANWLERHDAPFALFPLSHKSRALSMFSRLLFEHDLPSAARASDPEAANAQVENAICGFILASGHGVKVMTIAMEKQLLSVNGWGYVLEQRTRFTHRGDTLLAALQETLCETAMWKDVVHQAIIHSMAYQNLNYFARARTLLINYLVDLDIDPVDYLFDHAATWTNEQLVKLFSTSPELPWSRPTALSHALDRFFHESPSTLTYKCRFFYEQLASNKVHIVCTLFRMCLKASGHQSIDPTPDLHSSVPEWLAQFSHQHMALLIMGFLHVFGPLDSANQLDLATPESALDVLRAAWVARLPPPGEVAPTLTSSLPVPFAHNLFDLAAAVTAKGIYEGFRSTPEMASRVKMMCKLLVDLDPDLVLIAMDCNWERGAEAVKDQFDLNDMAAASFSRSIAGMCMLTPVTVLSEALAVYELQKESRSRIKELLELRLKVEYAQAEVAVRVDILLNQLRKIE
;
A
#
# COMPACT_ATOMS: atom_id res chain seq x y z
N MET A 1 -85.14 45.09 -21.78
CA MET A 1 -84.21 44.39 -20.88
C MET A 1 -84.31 42.88 -21.10
N LYS A 2 -83.40 42.31 -21.90
CA LYS A 2 -83.07 40.87 -21.90
C LYS A 2 -81.55 40.75 -21.98
N SER A 3 -81.02 40.02 -21.02
CA SER A 3 -79.63 39.82 -20.66
C SER A 3 -78.78 39.27 -21.82
N MET A 4 -77.74 40.01 -22.23
CA MET A 4 -76.59 39.43 -22.92
C MET A 4 -75.73 38.75 -21.86
N LYS A 5 -75.76 37.41 -21.81
CA LYS A 5 -74.73 36.64 -21.11
C LYS A 5 -73.46 36.66 -21.96
N PRO A 6 -72.30 37.10 -21.44
CA PRO A 6 -71.04 36.88 -22.13
C PRO A 6 -70.79 35.37 -22.22
N LYS A 7 -70.50 34.88 -23.42
CA LYS A 7 -69.98 33.53 -23.60
C LYS A 7 -68.61 33.48 -22.91
N CYS A 8 -68.53 32.86 -21.73
CA CYS A 8 -67.26 32.37 -21.23
C CYS A 8 -66.70 31.40 -22.27
N LEU A 9 -65.63 31.80 -22.96
CA LEU A 9 -64.76 30.86 -23.65
C LEU A 9 -64.28 29.84 -22.60
N PRO A 10 -64.14 28.55 -22.95
CA PRO A 10 -63.57 27.58 -22.05
C PRO A 10 -62.19 28.10 -21.63
N THR A 11 -62.02 28.36 -20.34
CA THR A 11 -60.72 28.67 -19.75
C THR A 11 -59.81 27.50 -20.06
N ARG A 12 -58.94 27.67 -21.06
CA ARG A 12 -57.82 26.74 -21.28
C ARG A 12 -57.04 26.67 -19.97
N PRO A 13 -56.59 25.48 -19.54
CA PRO A 13 -55.83 25.35 -18.32
C PRO A 13 -54.59 26.26 -18.38
N PHE A 14 -54.25 26.87 -17.25
CA PHE A 14 -53.14 27.84 -17.09
C PHE A 14 -51.80 27.31 -17.65
N THR A 15 -51.67 25.98 -17.77
CA THR A 15 -50.55 25.24 -18.37
C THR A 15 -50.30 25.51 -19.85
N ASP A 16 -51.31 25.99 -20.59
CA ASP A 16 -51.18 26.23 -22.04
C ASP A 16 -50.50 27.58 -22.37
N TYR A 17 -50.41 28.50 -21.39
CA TYR A 17 -49.90 29.86 -21.60
C TYR A 17 -48.56 30.13 -20.93
N LEU A 18 -48.08 29.21 -20.10
CA LEU A 18 -46.84 29.37 -19.35
C LEU A 18 -45.86 28.28 -19.78
N PRO A 19 -44.62 28.65 -20.15
CA PRO A 19 -43.55 27.67 -20.36
C PRO A 19 -43.45 26.74 -19.15
N VAL A 20 -43.25 25.42 -19.34
CA VAL A 20 -43.19 24.47 -18.22
C VAL A 20 -42.07 24.84 -17.24
N GLU A 21 -41.05 25.60 -17.65
CA GLU A 21 -40.04 26.23 -16.80
C GLU A 21 -40.65 27.21 -15.82
N LEU A 22 -41.58 28.06 -16.28
CA LEU A 22 -42.27 29.00 -15.41
C LEU A 22 -43.32 28.26 -14.58
N VAL A 23 -43.85 27.13 -15.05
CA VAL A 23 -44.71 26.26 -14.24
C VAL A 23 -43.92 25.49 -13.17
N LEU A 24 -42.76 24.93 -13.48
CA LEU A 24 -41.87 24.25 -12.55
C LEU A 24 -41.20 25.24 -11.60
N SER A 25 -40.82 26.41 -12.09
CA SER A 25 -40.34 27.52 -11.26
C SER A 25 -41.46 28.06 -10.41
N VAL A 26 -42.68 28.29 -10.94
CA VAL A 26 -43.84 28.72 -10.15
C VAL A 26 -44.25 27.64 -9.16
N PHE A 27 -44.21 26.35 -9.48
CA PHE A 27 -44.49 25.29 -8.51
C PHE A 27 -43.41 25.21 -7.42
N ALA A 28 -42.14 25.27 -7.82
CA ALA A 28 -41.03 25.43 -6.87
C ALA A 28 -41.14 26.74 -6.05
N LEU A 29 -41.82 27.76 -6.59
CA LEU A 29 -42.05 29.07 -5.97
C LEU A 29 -43.41 29.26 -5.27
N ALA A 30 -44.36 28.34 -5.45
CA ALA A 30 -45.73 28.45 -4.93
C ALA A 30 -45.95 27.47 -3.78
N SER A 31 -45.09 26.47 -3.62
CA SER A 31 -45.00 25.67 -2.40
C SER A 31 -44.28 26.48 -1.32
N PRO A 32 -44.89 26.73 -0.15
CA PRO A 32 -44.24 27.44 0.95
C PRO A 32 -43.10 26.57 1.51
N SER A 33 -41.91 26.77 0.95
CA SER A 33 -40.71 25.98 1.24
C SER A 33 -39.59 26.90 1.71
N SER A 34 -38.78 26.45 2.68
CA SER A 34 -37.52 27.11 3.05
C SER A 34 -36.50 27.12 1.91
N THR A 35 -36.71 26.34 0.85
CA THR A 35 -35.92 26.37 -0.39
C THR A 35 -36.32 27.50 -1.34
N LEU A 36 -37.46 28.17 -1.09
CA LEU A 36 -37.95 29.27 -1.93
C LEU A 36 -36.93 30.41 -2.05
N PRO A 37 -36.34 30.95 -0.96
CA PRO A 37 -35.34 32.03 -1.05
C PRO A 37 -34.03 31.54 -1.68
N SER A 38 -33.70 30.26 -1.55
CA SER A 38 -32.52 29.64 -2.17
C SER A 38 -32.70 29.52 -3.69
N SER A 39 -33.85 29.02 -4.12
CA SER A 39 -34.16 28.79 -5.53
C SER A 39 -34.43 30.11 -6.25
N THR A 40 -35.21 31.03 -5.67
CA THR A 40 -35.29 32.40 -6.18
C THR A 40 -33.93 33.08 -6.15
N GLY A 41 -33.12 32.87 -5.10
CA GLY A 41 -31.78 33.43 -5.01
C GLY A 41 -30.84 32.91 -6.11
N ALA A 42 -30.88 31.62 -6.43
CA ALA A 42 -30.10 31.00 -7.49
C ALA A 42 -30.59 31.44 -8.88
N VAL A 43 -31.90 31.46 -9.13
CA VAL A 43 -32.48 31.95 -10.38
C VAL A 43 -32.21 33.45 -10.54
N HIS A 44 -32.33 34.24 -9.47
CA HIS A 44 -32.00 35.66 -9.48
C HIS A 44 -30.50 35.89 -9.68
N ALA A 45 -29.62 35.16 -9.01
CA ALA A 45 -28.17 35.24 -9.22
C ALA A 45 -27.81 34.86 -10.66
N MET A 46 -28.44 33.83 -11.21
CA MET A 46 -28.29 33.43 -12.61
C MET A 46 -28.78 34.53 -13.55
N LEU A 47 -29.93 35.16 -13.29
CA LEU A 47 -30.49 36.23 -14.12
C LEU A 47 -29.80 37.59 -13.91
N VAL A 48 -29.12 37.82 -12.79
CA VAL A 48 -28.50 39.13 -12.50
C VAL A 48 -27.00 39.10 -12.76
N SER A 49 -26.36 37.94 -12.70
CA SER A 49 -24.93 37.79 -12.98
C SER A 49 -24.56 38.35 -14.37
N PRO A 50 -23.54 39.24 -14.45
CA PRO A 50 -23.02 39.75 -15.72
C PRO A 50 -22.47 38.64 -16.62
N GLU A 51 -22.05 37.51 -16.06
CA GLU A 51 -21.52 36.36 -16.81
C GLU A 51 -22.63 35.58 -17.52
N ASN A 52 -23.89 35.70 -17.06
CA ASN A 52 -25.04 34.97 -17.58
C ASN A 52 -25.91 35.82 -18.53
N VAL A 53 -25.28 36.68 -19.35
CA VAL A 53 -25.98 37.52 -20.35
C VAL A 53 -26.85 36.68 -21.29
N LEU A 54 -26.39 35.49 -21.65
CA LEU A 54 -27.09 34.59 -22.57
C LEU A 54 -28.35 33.99 -21.94
N VAL A 55 -28.29 33.52 -20.70
CA VAL A 55 -29.47 33.02 -19.97
C VAL A 55 -30.52 34.11 -19.84
N ARG A 56 -30.11 35.34 -19.51
CA ARG A 56 -31.00 36.52 -19.50
C ARG A 56 -31.64 36.79 -20.86
N ARG A 57 -30.85 36.79 -21.94
CA ARG A 57 -31.34 37.09 -23.29
C ARG A 57 -32.32 36.01 -23.76
N SER A 58 -32.00 34.74 -23.55
CA SER A 58 -32.87 33.60 -23.88
C SER A 58 -34.17 33.64 -23.08
N TRP A 59 -34.09 33.92 -21.78
CA TRP A 59 -35.27 34.05 -20.93
C TRP A 59 -36.14 35.24 -21.35
N ARG A 60 -35.53 36.42 -21.56
CA ARG A 60 -36.20 37.63 -22.06
C ARG A 60 -36.89 37.38 -23.40
N ASN A 61 -36.19 36.79 -24.36
CA ASN A 61 -36.71 36.60 -25.71
C ASN A 61 -37.83 35.55 -25.73
N ARG A 62 -37.73 34.45 -24.97
CA ARG A 62 -38.79 33.44 -24.89
C ARG A 62 -40.03 33.92 -24.12
N VAL A 63 -39.84 34.52 -22.95
CA VAL A 63 -40.96 34.91 -22.08
C VAL A 63 -41.67 36.17 -22.59
N LEU A 64 -40.93 37.15 -23.13
CA LEU A 64 -41.53 38.42 -23.56
C LEU A 64 -41.88 38.46 -25.05
N LEU A 65 -41.14 37.75 -25.91
CA LEU A 65 -41.31 37.85 -27.36
C LEU A 65 -41.98 36.62 -27.99
N GLY A 66 -42.17 35.53 -27.23
CA GLY A 66 -42.87 34.32 -27.69
C GLY A 66 -42.19 33.64 -28.89
N ASP A 67 -40.91 33.94 -29.11
CA ASP A 67 -40.23 33.57 -30.35
C ASP A 67 -39.68 32.14 -30.27
N GLY A 68 -40.27 31.24 -31.07
CA GLY A 68 -39.86 29.84 -31.21
C GLY A 68 -38.71 29.64 -32.20
N THR A 69 -38.19 30.71 -32.82
CA THR A 69 -37.20 30.63 -33.90
C THR A 69 -35.74 30.66 -33.44
N PHE A 70 -35.47 30.90 -32.15
CA PHE A 70 -34.12 30.76 -31.62
C PHE A 70 -33.74 29.27 -31.54
N THR A 71 -33.11 28.78 -32.61
CA THR A 71 -32.50 27.46 -32.68
C THR A 71 -31.34 27.42 -31.72
N ILE A 72 -31.26 26.30 -30.98
CA ILE A 72 -30.21 25.90 -30.06
C ILE A 72 -28.85 26.34 -30.64
N CYS A 73 -28.17 25.70 -31.60
CA CYS A 73 -26.98 26.21 -32.35
C CYS A 73 -26.21 27.51 -31.92
N ASP A 74 -26.83 28.70 -31.82
CA ASP A 74 -26.20 29.95 -31.35
C ASP A 74 -25.62 29.93 -29.90
N TRP A 75 -26.05 29.02 -28.99
CA TRP A 75 -25.42 28.87 -27.65
C TRP A 75 -24.05 28.17 -27.70
N GLU A 76 -23.79 27.35 -28.71
CA GLU A 76 -22.61 26.47 -28.76
C GLU A 76 -21.35 27.15 -29.27
N THR A 77 -21.51 28.13 -30.16
CA THR A 77 -20.38 28.81 -30.82
C THR A 77 -19.71 29.89 -29.98
N GLU A 78 -20.34 30.42 -28.93
CA GLU A 78 -19.77 31.50 -28.10
C GLU A 78 -19.04 31.01 -26.83
N LEU A 79 -19.27 29.77 -26.38
CA LEU A 79 -18.70 29.22 -25.13
C LEU A 79 -17.37 28.47 -25.30
N THR A 80 -17.00 28.12 -26.53
CA THR A 80 -15.85 27.23 -26.83
C THR A 80 -14.49 27.92 -26.85
N ASN A 81 -14.41 29.26 -26.77
CA ASN A 81 -13.16 29.98 -27.08
C ASN A 81 -12.28 30.43 -25.89
N GLU A 82 -12.63 30.18 -24.61
CA GLU A 82 -11.86 30.78 -23.49
C GLU A 82 -11.47 29.86 -22.30
N GLN A 83 -11.76 28.55 -22.29
CA GLN A 83 -11.51 27.69 -21.09
C GLN A 83 -10.96 26.27 -21.39
N GLU A 84 -9.84 26.15 -22.12
CA GLU A 84 -9.36 24.88 -22.67
C GLU A 84 -8.21 24.14 -21.96
N GLU A 85 -7.68 24.57 -20.80
CA GLU A 85 -6.55 23.85 -20.18
C GLU A 85 -6.93 23.12 -18.89
N TYR A 86 -6.79 21.79 -18.92
CA TYR A 86 -6.96 20.79 -17.86
C TYR A 86 -8.40 20.31 -17.54
N PHE A 87 -8.89 19.31 -18.29
CA PHE A 87 -9.91 18.30 -17.89
C PHE A 87 -11.09 18.77 -16.99
N ASP A 88 -11.55 20.01 -17.10
CA ASP A 88 -12.90 20.38 -16.76
C ASP A 88 -13.73 20.09 -18.01
N ALA A 89 -14.28 18.87 -18.09
CA ALA A 89 -15.24 18.47 -19.11
C ALA A 89 -16.12 19.69 -19.44
N PRO A 90 -16.11 20.19 -20.68
CA PRO A 90 -16.74 21.46 -21.05
C PRO A 90 -18.11 21.42 -20.41
N GLN A 91 -18.39 22.38 -19.51
CA GLN A 91 -19.61 22.43 -18.74
C GLN A 91 -20.73 21.99 -19.66
N LEU A 92 -21.19 20.73 -19.51
CA LEU A 92 -22.22 20.16 -20.36
C LEU A 92 -23.35 21.16 -20.24
N VAL A 93 -23.54 21.99 -21.26
CA VAL A 93 -24.58 23.01 -21.21
C VAL A 93 -25.86 22.22 -21.34
N GLY A 94 -26.32 21.82 -20.15
CA GLY A 94 -27.41 20.92 -19.95
C GLY A 94 -28.66 21.57 -20.47
N SER A 95 -29.59 20.72 -20.90
CA SER A 95 -30.98 21.15 -20.99
C SER A 95 -31.37 21.88 -19.69
N HIS A 96 -32.20 22.92 -19.77
CA HIS A 96 -32.69 23.60 -18.56
C HIS A 96 -33.29 22.62 -17.50
N PRO A 97 -33.98 21.53 -17.88
CA PRO A 97 -34.37 20.46 -16.96
C PRO A 97 -33.17 19.85 -16.22
N LEU A 98 -32.07 19.54 -16.91
CA LEU A 98 -30.84 19.02 -16.31
C LEU A 98 -30.35 19.92 -15.16
N PHE A 99 -30.26 21.23 -15.43
CA PHE A 99 -29.85 22.21 -14.41
C PHE A 99 -30.82 22.23 -13.22
N MET A 100 -32.13 22.20 -13.47
CA MET A 100 -33.15 22.20 -12.40
C MET A 100 -33.10 20.94 -11.54
N LEU A 101 -33.00 19.76 -12.16
CA LEU A 101 -32.90 18.48 -11.45
C LEU A 101 -31.65 18.46 -10.56
N ARG A 102 -30.49 18.89 -11.08
CA ARG A 102 -29.25 19.03 -10.30
C ARG A 102 -29.39 20.05 -9.16
N ALA A 103 -30.01 21.20 -9.40
CA ALA A 103 -30.20 22.23 -8.38
C ALA A 103 -31.08 21.74 -7.21
N GLN A 104 -32.09 20.90 -7.48
CA GLN A 104 -32.94 20.33 -6.43
C GLN A 104 -32.22 19.28 -5.60
N LEU A 105 -31.33 18.50 -6.21
CA LEU A 105 -30.46 17.61 -5.45
C LEU A 105 -29.59 18.41 -4.46
N LYS A 106 -29.12 19.62 -4.82
CA LYS A 106 -28.32 20.50 -3.95
C LYS A 106 -29.10 21.21 -2.82
N GLY A 107 -30.43 21.35 -2.94
CA GLY A 107 -31.23 22.30 -2.14
C GLY A 107 -31.72 21.81 -0.77
N ALA A 108 -31.59 20.52 -0.45
CA ALA A 108 -32.31 19.92 0.69
C ALA A 108 -31.67 20.16 2.09
N GLN A 109 -30.42 20.65 2.21
CA GLN A 109 -29.72 20.69 3.52
C GLN A 109 -28.88 21.95 3.83
N GLY A 110 -29.25 23.14 3.34
CA GLY A 110 -28.68 24.40 3.84
C GLY A 110 -27.28 24.75 3.31
N ARG A 111 -26.94 26.05 3.38
CA ARG A 111 -25.83 26.67 2.64
C ARG A 111 -24.44 26.33 3.19
N SER A 112 -23.52 26.00 2.28
CA SER A 112 -22.14 26.53 2.15
C SER A 112 -21.01 25.51 1.89
N THR A 113 -21.27 24.21 1.84
CA THR A 113 -20.26 23.23 1.40
C THR A 113 -20.63 22.58 0.07
N PRO A 114 -19.67 22.37 -0.86
CA PRO A 114 -19.90 21.64 -2.11
C PRO A 114 -20.23 20.13 -1.92
N ALA A 115 -20.52 19.70 -0.68
CA ALA A 115 -20.60 18.31 -0.27
C ALA A 115 -21.81 17.53 -0.81
N TYR A 116 -22.88 18.21 -1.29
CA TYR A 116 -24.10 17.49 -1.73
C TYR A 116 -24.01 16.90 -3.15
N ALA A 117 -23.16 17.46 -4.01
CA ALA A 117 -22.80 16.80 -5.28
C ALA A 117 -22.05 15.47 -5.02
N ALA A 118 -21.58 15.23 -3.79
CA ALA A 118 -20.89 14.00 -3.38
C ALA A 118 -21.77 13.02 -2.56
N SER A 119 -22.94 13.42 -2.04
CA SER A 119 -23.74 12.59 -1.11
C SER A 119 -24.64 11.58 -1.81
N GLN A 120 -25.04 10.46 -1.17
CA GLN A 120 -25.95 9.49 -1.81
C GLN A 120 -27.42 9.90 -1.78
N ALA A 121 -28.25 9.13 -2.49
CA ALA A 121 -29.69 9.25 -2.43
C ALA A 121 -30.21 9.11 -0.99
N PRO A 122 -31.17 9.92 -0.55
CA PRO A 122 -31.68 9.86 0.82
C PRO A 122 -32.45 8.54 1.05
N SER A 123 -32.39 7.98 2.27
CA SER A 123 -33.15 6.77 2.63
C SER A 123 -34.66 7.02 2.67
N VAL A 124 -35.09 8.28 2.78
CA VAL A 124 -36.49 8.71 2.68
C VAL A 124 -36.59 9.71 1.52
N PRO A 125 -37.52 9.52 0.56
CA PRO A 125 -37.73 10.47 -0.51
C PRO A 125 -38.02 11.88 0.04
N PRO A 126 -37.66 12.95 -0.70
CA PRO A 126 -38.03 14.30 -0.30
C PRO A 126 -39.56 14.41 -0.16
N ALA A 127 -40.05 15.02 0.92
CA ALA A 127 -41.48 15.14 1.20
C ALA A 127 -42.27 15.86 0.08
N HIS A 128 -41.58 16.71 -0.68
CA HIS A 128 -42.13 17.43 -1.83
C HIS A 128 -41.17 17.28 -3.02
N PRO A 129 -41.22 16.15 -3.75
CA PRO A 129 -40.34 15.96 -4.90
C PRO A 129 -40.71 16.93 -6.01
N LEU A 130 -39.70 17.48 -6.70
CA LEU A 130 -39.93 18.33 -7.88
C LEU A 130 -40.64 17.56 -8.99
N VAL A 131 -40.24 16.29 -9.15
CA VAL A 131 -40.79 15.37 -10.15
C VAL A 131 -41.67 14.36 -9.42
N SER A 132 -42.95 14.69 -9.23
CA SER A 132 -43.92 13.76 -8.64
C SER A 132 -44.23 12.59 -9.57
N LEU A 133 -44.78 11.49 -9.04
CA LEU A 133 -45.23 10.35 -9.84
C LEU A 133 -46.23 10.75 -10.94
N ASP A 134 -47.17 11.65 -10.64
CA ASP A 134 -48.13 12.17 -11.62
C ASP A 134 -47.42 12.93 -12.74
N TYR A 135 -46.37 13.69 -12.40
CA TYR A 135 -45.57 14.41 -13.39
C TYR A 135 -44.75 13.45 -14.25
N VAL A 136 -44.11 12.44 -13.66
CA VAL A 136 -43.45 11.36 -14.42
C VAL A 136 -44.45 10.67 -15.35
N THR A 137 -45.62 10.32 -14.85
CA THR A 137 -46.69 9.71 -15.65
C THR A 137 -47.07 10.59 -16.83
N TYR A 138 -47.18 11.90 -16.62
CA TYR A 138 -47.42 12.87 -17.69
C TYR A 138 -46.26 12.92 -18.69
N LEU A 139 -45.01 13.01 -18.23
CA LEU A 139 -43.81 13.09 -19.07
C LEU A 139 -43.73 11.93 -20.08
N TYR A 140 -44.09 10.73 -19.63
CA TYR A 140 -44.08 9.49 -20.41
C TYR A 140 -45.45 9.10 -21.02
N SER A 141 -46.49 9.93 -20.83
CA SER A 141 -47.84 9.68 -21.37
C SER A 141 -47.85 9.81 -22.90
N PRO A 142 -48.85 9.27 -23.62
CA PRO A 142 -48.98 9.44 -25.07
C PRO A 142 -48.98 10.91 -25.54
N THR A 143 -49.43 11.82 -24.68
CA THR A 143 -49.45 13.27 -24.91
C THR A 143 -48.25 14.01 -24.30
N GLY A 144 -47.36 13.29 -23.63
CA GLY A 144 -46.20 13.83 -22.94
C GLY A 144 -45.09 14.26 -23.89
N PRO A 145 -44.12 15.05 -23.41
CA PRO A 145 -42.99 15.52 -24.21
C PRO A 145 -42.06 14.40 -24.71
N PHE A 146 -41.99 13.25 -24.04
CA PHE A 146 -41.07 12.18 -24.42
C PHE A 146 -41.60 11.29 -25.55
N THR A 147 -42.86 10.87 -25.44
CA THR A 147 -43.45 9.82 -26.29
C THR A 147 -43.35 10.05 -27.80
N PRO A 148 -43.67 11.24 -28.37
CA PRO A 148 -43.69 11.40 -29.82
C PRO A 148 -42.33 11.16 -30.48
N LYS A 149 -41.24 11.50 -29.79
CA LYS A 149 -39.88 11.35 -30.31
C LYS A 149 -39.29 9.98 -29.95
N LEU A 150 -39.60 9.44 -28.77
CA LEU A 150 -39.22 8.07 -28.42
C LEU A 150 -39.84 7.05 -29.39
N ALA A 151 -41.09 7.25 -29.81
CA ALA A 151 -41.74 6.38 -30.78
C ALA A 151 -41.08 6.40 -32.19
N ILE A 152 -40.45 7.52 -32.57
CA ILE A 152 -39.70 7.62 -33.85
C ILE A 152 -38.45 6.74 -33.77
N ILE A 153 -37.79 6.77 -32.62
CA ILE A 153 -36.55 6.04 -32.36
C ILE A 153 -36.85 4.54 -32.22
N ALA A 154 -37.94 4.18 -31.56
CA ALA A 154 -38.40 2.79 -31.41
C ALA A 154 -38.66 2.06 -32.74
N ALA A 155 -38.91 2.81 -33.81
CA ALA A 155 -39.17 2.24 -35.13
C ALA A 155 -37.88 1.75 -35.82
N ASP A 156 -36.70 2.11 -35.29
CA ASP A 156 -35.39 1.76 -35.82
C ASP A 156 -34.43 1.50 -34.66
N ASP A 157 -34.19 0.22 -34.34
CA ASP A 157 -33.29 -0.17 -33.24
C ASP A 157 -31.86 0.42 -33.38
N SER A 158 -31.43 0.72 -34.62
CA SER A 158 -30.14 1.36 -34.87
C SER A 158 -30.16 2.88 -34.63
N ALA A 159 -31.34 3.50 -34.57
CA ALA A 159 -31.49 4.93 -34.37
C ALA A 159 -31.06 5.38 -32.98
N ILE A 160 -31.11 4.52 -31.96
CA ILE A 160 -30.60 4.87 -30.62
C ILE A 160 -29.10 4.97 -30.65
N GLY A 161 -28.41 3.93 -31.13
CA GLY A 161 -26.95 3.98 -31.29
C GLY A 161 -26.53 5.19 -32.14
N THR A 162 -27.24 5.42 -33.25
CA THR A 162 -26.97 6.56 -34.14
C THR A 162 -27.21 7.91 -33.46
N GLU A 163 -28.28 8.06 -32.67
CA GLU A 163 -28.58 9.32 -31.99
C GLU A 163 -27.67 9.52 -30.77
N LEU A 164 -27.25 8.46 -30.07
CA LEU A 164 -26.18 8.52 -29.06
C LEU A 164 -24.87 8.95 -29.70
N ASP A 165 -24.50 8.37 -30.85
CA ASP A 165 -23.30 8.76 -31.60
C ASP A 165 -23.39 10.20 -32.11
N ARG A 166 -24.59 10.65 -32.49
CA ARG A 166 -24.83 12.02 -32.90
C ARG A 166 -24.67 12.97 -31.71
N LEU A 167 -25.27 12.67 -30.57
CA LEU A 167 -25.14 13.46 -29.34
C LEU A 167 -23.68 13.50 -28.89
N TRP A 168 -22.98 12.36 -28.92
CA TRP A 168 -21.55 12.26 -28.63
C TRP A 168 -20.73 13.17 -29.55
N ARG A 169 -20.90 13.04 -30.88
CA ARG A 169 -20.21 13.87 -31.88
C ARG A 169 -20.51 15.35 -31.73
N HIS A 170 -21.76 15.70 -31.41
CA HIS A 170 -22.20 17.08 -31.22
C HIS A 170 -21.57 17.72 -29.99
N HIS A 171 -21.52 16.99 -28.87
CA HIS A 171 -21.01 17.53 -27.60
C HIS A 171 -19.48 17.51 -27.49
N PHE A 172 -18.82 16.53 -28.10
CA PHE A 172 -17.37 16.39 -27.96
C PHE A 172 -16.57 16.86 -29.18
N GLY A 173 -17.17 17.01 -30.36
CA GLY A 173 -16.54 17.65 -31.52
C GLY A 173 -15.17 17.12 -31.94
N TRP A 174 -14.73 15.98 -31.37
CA TRP A 174 -13.34 15.53 -31.41
C TRP A 174 -13.17 14.50 -32.52
N ARG A 175 -12.33 14.80 -33.50
CA ARG A 175 -11.65 13.76 -34.26
C ARG A 175 -10.60 13.16 -33.31
N PRO A 176 -10.53 11.83 -33.14
CA PRO A 176 -9.44 11.22 -32.39
C PRO A 176 -8.11 11.67 -33.00
N ARG A 177 -7.31 12.41 -32.23
CA ARG A 177 -5.96 12.85 -32.64
C ARG A 177 -4.95 11.68 -32.74
N TRP A 178 -5.39 10.45 -32.54
CA TRP A 178 -4.55 9.26 -32.46
C TRP A 178 -4.17 8.69 -33.83
N ASP A 179 -4.89 9.07 -34.89
CA ASP A 179 -4.64 8.53 -36.25
C ASP A 179 -3.78 9.47 -37.14
N ASP A 180 -3.57 10.73 -36.75
CA ASP A 180 -2.86 11.71 -37.60
C ASP A 180 -1.34 11.82 -37.32
N GLU A 181 -0.79 11.14 -36.29
CA GLU A 181 0.67 11.21 -35.99
C GLU A 181 1.53 10.15 -36.69
N ASN A 182 0.95 9.26 -37.52
CA ASN A 182 1.71 8.24 -38.27
C ASN A 182 1.89 8.54 -39.76
N ASP A 183 1.28 9.59 -40.31
CA ASP A 183 1.39 9.93 -41.73
C ASP A 183 2.38 11.08 -42.04
N GLU A 184 3.08 11.63 -41.03
CA GLU A 184 4.07 12.72 -41.22
C GLU A 184 5.55 12.25 -41.32
N GLN A 185 5.83 10.97 -41.59
CA GLN A 185 7.23 10.48 -41.73
C GLN A 185 7.70 10.09 -43.15
N ASP A 186 6.87 10.25 -44.19
CA ASP A 186 7.26 9.84 -45.57
C ASP A 186 7.40 10.99 -46.59
N GLU A 187 7.43 12.27 -46.18
CA GLU A 187 7.72 13.41 -47.09
C GLU A 187 9.07 14.09 -46.79
N GLU A 188 10.17 13.35 -46.95
CA GLU A 188 11.51 13.98 -47.07
C GLU A 188 12.40 13.23 -48.07
N GLN A 189 11.98 13.14 -49.33
CA GLN A 189 12.89 12.91 -50.48
C GLN A 189 12.19 13.07 -51.83
N ALA A 190 12.35 14.23 -52.48
CA ALA A 190 12.50 14.36 -53.94
C ALA A 190 12.67 15.84 -54.33
N ASP A 191 13.92 16.34 -54.26
CA ASP A 191 14.36 17.40 -55.17
C ASP A 191 14.62 16.75 -56.54
N ASP A 192 13.87 17.17 -57.56
CA ASP A 192 14.37 17.46 -58.91
C ASP A 192 13.18 17.77 -59.85
N GLU A 193 12.93 19.07 -60.07
CA GLU A 193 12.23 19.54 -61.26
C GLU A 193 13.08 19.28 -62.52
N PRO A 194 12.47 19.19 -63.71
CA PRO A 194 12.57 20.39 -64.54
C PRO A 194 11.26 20.79 -65.24
N GLU A 195 11.11 22.11 -65.33
CA GLU A 195 10.22 22.88 -66.20
C GLU A 195 10.15 22.33 -67.64
N VAL A 196 8.93 22.12 -68.17
CA VAL A 196 8.60 22.39 -69.59
C VAL A 196 7.10 22.72 -69.76
N GLY A 197 6.80 23.94 -70.22
CA GLY A 197 5.93 24.18 -71.39
C GLY A 197 4.40 24.18 -71.23
N GLU A 198 3.85 25.39 -71.13
CA GLU A 198 2.92 25.98 -72.11
C GLU A 198 2.03 25.06 -73.00
N GLN A 199 0.70 25.25 -72.89
CA GLN A 199 -0.27 25.54 -73.98
C GLN A 199 -1.63 24.78 -73.94
N ASN A 200 -2.68 25.61 -74.04
CA ASN A 200 -3.90 25.47 -74.85
C ASN A 200 -5.13 24.63 -74.40
N ALA A 201 -6.18 25.39 -74.06
CA ALA A 201 -7.42 25.59 -74.84
C ALA A 201 -8.51 24.50 -74.99
N GLY A 202 -9.76 24.94 -74.77
CA GLY A 202 -11.01 24.40 -75.34
C GLY A 202 -11.79 23.49 -74.38
N ALA A 203 -13.12 23.48 -74.29
CA ALA A 203 -14.21 24.15 -74.99
C ALA A 203 -15.47 24.06 -74.09
N SER A 204 -16.25 25.14 -73.94
CA SER A 204 -17.58 25.33 -74.55
C SER A 204 -18.49 24.10 -74.61
N GLY A 205 -19.65 24.19 -73.95
CA GLY A 205 -20.73 23.21 -74.01
C GLY A 205 -22.04 23.75 -73.46
N VAL A 206 -22.65 24.70 -74.16
CA VAL A 206 -24.05 25.12 -73.98
C VAL A 206 -24.96 24.09 -74.65
N ALA A 207 -25.97 23.58 -73.94
CA ALA A 207 -27.17 23.02 -74.55
C ALA A 207 -28.38 23.19 -73.62
N ALA A 208 -29.39 23.90 -74.13
CA ALA A 208 -30.69 24.13 -73.53
C ALA A 208 -31.70 23.05 -73.96
N GLN A 209 -32.65 22.72 -73.08
CA GLN A 209 -34.02 22.24 -73.38
C GLN A 209 -34.79 22.19 -72.04
N ALA A 210 -35.68 23.12 -71.70
CA ALA A 210 -37.04 23.35 -72.21
C ALA A 210 -38.03 22.20 -71.88
N GLY A 211 -38.94 22.44 -70.91
CA GLY A 211 -40.21 21.72 -70.79
C GLY A 211 -40.62 21.31 -69.37
N GLY A 212 -41.26 22.20 -68.59
CA GLY A 212 -41.93 21.87 -67.33
C GLY A 212 -43.31 22.55 -67.23
N PRO A 213 -44.39 21.84 -66.83
CA PRO A 213 -45.78 22.34 -66.82
C PRO A 213 -46.10 23.17 -65.55
N PRO A 214 -47.29 23.80 -65.46
CA PRO A 214 -47.46 25.08 -64.78
C PRO A 214 -47.76 24.98 -63.28
N ASP A 215 -47.26 26.00 -62.56
CA ASP A 215 -47.76 26.60 -61.32
C ASP A 215 -48.86 25.86 -60.55
N THR A 216 -48.44 24.93 -59.69
CA THR A 216 -49.19 24.63 -58.45
C THR A 216 -48.92 25.73 -57.43
N GLN A 217 -49.94 26.55 -57.19
CA GLN A 217 -49.97 27.50 -56.07
C GLN A 217 -49.53 26.82 -54.76
N PRO A 218 -48.63 27.44 -53.97
CA PRO A 218 -48.29 26.94 -52.65
C PRO A 218 -49.54 27.01 -51.78
N GLN A 219 -50.19 25.87 -51.56
CA GLN A 219 -51.16 25.73 -50.48
C GLN A 219 -50.46 26.19 -49.20
N ALA A 220 -50.99 27.24 -48.58
CA ALA A 220 -50.57 27.71 -47.28
C ALA A 220 -50.65 26.53 -46.30
N ARG A 221 -49.51 25.87 -46.07
CA ARG A 221 -49.38 24.89 -44.99
C ARG A 221 -49.80 25.62 -43.73
N ALA A 222 -50.88 25.15 -43.10
CA ALA A 222 -51.26 25.61 -41.78
C ALA A 222 -49.99 25.64 -40.92
N PRO A 223 -49.71 26.73 -40.18
CA PRO A 223 -48.49 26.84 -39.40
C PRO A 223 -48.37 25.58 -38.56
N ALA A 224 -47.35 24.77 -38.83
CA ALA A 224 -47.07 23.59 -38.05
C ALA A 224 -47.01 24.08 -36.61
N LYS A 225 -47.92 23.61 -35.77
CA LYS A 225 -47.92 23.94 -34.34
C LYS A 225 -46.53 23.55 -33.85
N VAL A 226 -45.66 24.53 -33.66
CA VAL A 226 -44.36 24.31 -33.04
C VAL A 226 -44.70 23.70 -31.69
N PRO A 227 -44.31 22.44 -31.44
CA PRO A 227 -44.68 21.79 -30.19
C PRO A 227 -44.16 22.65 -29.05
N LEU A 228 -45.05 23.01 -28.11
CA LEU A 228 -44.79 23.90 -26.96
C LEU A 228 -43.65 23.42 -26.02
N TYR A 229 -42.98 22.32 -26.35
CA TYR A 229 -42.00 21.60 -25.54
C TYR A 229 -40.64 21.49 -26.25
N SER A 230 -40.21 22.52 -27.00
CA SER A 230 -38.99 22.51 -27.82
C SER A 230 -37.67 22.39 -27.03
N TRP A 231 -37.71 22.40 -25.70
CA TRP A 231 -36.55 22.44 -24.81
C TRP A 231 -36.28 21.12 -24.09
N TRP A 232 -37.25 20.21 -24.03
CA TRP A 232 -36.97 18.82 -23.66
C TRP A 232 -36.24 18.16 -24.83
N GLN A 233 -35.02 17.73 -24.58
CA GLN A 233 -34.31 16.78 -25.41
C GLN A 233 -34.76 15.39 -24.94
N PRO A 234 -35.73 14.75 -25.62
CA PRO A 234 -36.48 13.65 -25.02
C PRO A 234 -35.65 12.47 -24.59
N ILE A 235 -34.57 12.19 -25.34
CA ILE A 235 -33.69 11.07 -25.04
C ILE A 235 -32.86 11.38 -23.80
N PRO A 236 -31.92 12.35 -23.83
CA PRO A 236 -31.07 12.59 -22.67
C PRO A 236 -31.92 12.97 -21.45
N ASP A 237 -32.99 13.74 -21.63
CA ASP A 237 -33.82 14.13 -20.50
C ASP A 237 -34.67 13.00 -19.91
N ALA A 238 -35.11 12.02 -20.72
CA ALA A 238 -35.79 10.84 -20.18
C ALA A 238 -34.83 10.03 -19.30
N PHE A 239 -33.58 9.84 -19.75
CA PHE A 239 -32.53 9.21 -18.95
C PHE A 239 -32.18 10.05 -17.72
N HIS A 240 -32.06 11.36 -17.86
CA HIS A 240 -31.82 12.26 -16.74
C HIS A 240 -32.89 12.14 -15.66
N VAL A 241 -34.16 12.05 -16.04
CA VAL A 241 -35.26 11.82 -15.08
C VAL A 241 -35.06 10.50 -14.33
N VAL A 242 -34.69 9.42 -15.01
CA VAL A 242 -34.37 8.13 -14.34
C VAL A 242 -33.24 8.30 -13.32
N PHE A 243 -32.14 8.94 -13.67
CA PHE A 243 -31.03 9.17 -12.73
C PHE A 243 -31.46 10.07 -11.57
N TYR A 244 -32.24 11.13 -11.81
CA TYR A 244 -32.77 11.96 -10.74
C TYR A 244 -33.63 11.15 -9.77
N LEU A 245 -34.43 10.21 -10.27
CA LEU A 245 -35.31 9.38 -9.44
C LEU A 245 -34.51 8.37 -8.59
N ILE A 246 -33.44 7.79 -9.13
CA ILE A 246 -32.44 7.02 -8.38
C ILE A 246 -31.86 7.90 -7.26
N ARG A 247 -31.40 9.09 -7.60
CA ARG A 247 -30.70 10.01 -6.70
C ARG A 247 -31.60 10.68 -5.66
N SER A 248 -32.90 10.74 -5.91
CA SER A 248 -33.90 11.25 -4.97
C SER A 248 -34.57 10.15 -4.15
N GLY A 249 -34.26 8.87 -4.42
CA GLY A 249 -34.86 7.72 -3.72
C GLY A 249 -36.35 7.52 -4.04
N GLN A 250 -36.87 8.09 -5.13
CA GLN A 250 -38.29 8.01 -5.48
C GLN A 250 -38.61 6.72 -6.25
N LEU A 251 -38.68 5.60 -5.53
CA LEU A 251 -38.74 4.26 -6.11
C LEU A 251 -39.97 4.01 -6.99
N ASP A 252 -41.16 4.45 -6.60
CA ASP A 252 -42.38 4.26 -7.39
C ASP A 252 -42.32 5.00 -8.74
N ALA A 253 -41.83 6.24 -8.69
CA ALA A 253 -41.65 7.06 -9.87
C ALA A 253 -40.52 6.52 -10.76
N LEU A 254 -39.44 5.98 -10.17
CA LEU A 254 -38.37 5.30 -10.88
C LEU A 254 -38.90 4.07 -11.64
N GLU A 255 -39.66 3.21 -10.96
CA GLU A 255 -40.27 2.02 -11.55
C GLU A 255 -41.16 2.42 -12.74
N HIS A 256 -42.04 3.41 -12.55
CA HIS A 256 -42.92 3.90 -13.60
C HIS A 256 -42.13 4.45 -14.80
N ALA A 257 -41.12 5.28 -14.54
CA ALA A 257 -40.30 5.87 -15.60
C ALA A 257 -39.59 4.79 -16.43
N LEU A 258 -38.97 3.80 -15.78
CA LEU A 258 -38.26 2.71 -16.44
C LEU A 258 -39.18 1.81 -17.25
N VAL A 259 -40.32 1.40 -16.69
CA VAL A 259 -41.32 0.59 -17.42
C VAL A 259 -41.81 1.32 -18.65
N ARG A 260 -42.09 2.62 -18.54
CA ARG A 260 -42.51 3.43 -19.70
C ARG A 260 -41.40 3.61 -20.72
N LEU A 261 -40.17 3.82 -20.27
CA LEU A 261 -39.03 3.99 -21.15
C LEU A 261 -38.78 2.71 -21.97
N VAL A 262 -38.86 1.52 -21.35
CA VAL A 262 -38.76 0.23 -22.05
C VAL A 262 -39.96 -0.04 -22.96
N GLN A 263 -41.18 0.36 -22.58
CA GLN A 263 -42.34 0.25 -23.47
C GLN A 263 -42.18 1.10 -24.73
N HIS A 264 -41.60 2.29 -24.59
CA HIS A 264 -41.29 3.15 -25.72
C HIS A 264 -40.05 2.70 -26.48
N ILE A 265 -39.12 1.97 -25.85
CA ILE A 265 -37.90 1.46 -26.47
C ILE A 265 -37.70 -0.01 -26.06
N PRO A 266 -38.31 -0.97 -26.78
CA PRO A 266 -38.28 -2.38 -26.37
C PRO A 266 -36.87 -2.97 -26.30
N GLY A 267 -35.94 -2.54 -27.15
CA GLY A 267 -34.55 -2.99 -27.15
C GLY A 267 -33.65 -2.37 -26.09
N LEU A 268 -34.12 -1.37 -25.34
CA LEU A 268 -33.25 -0.52 -24.50
C LEU A 268 -32.37 -1.31 -23.54
N VAL A 269 -32.93 -2.34 -22.92
CA VAL A 269 -32.25 -3.18 -21.91
C VAL A 269 -31.00 -3.85 -22.49
N THR A 270 -31.01 -4.18 -23.78
CA THR A 270 -29.95 -4.92 -24.49
C THR A 270 -29.06 -4.04 -25.36
N ILE A 271 -29.37 -2.74 -25.49
CA ILE A 271 -28.53 -1.83 -26.28
C ILE A 271 -27.20 -1.68 -25.55
N ALA A 272 -26.13 -2.12 -26.22
CA ALA A 272 -24.75 -1.88 -25.82
C ALA A 272 -24.24 -0.57 -26.42
N ALA A 273 -23.54 0.20 -25.61
CA ALA A 273 -22.80 1.39 -26.05
C ALA A 273 -21.57 1.53 -25.15
N GLY A 274 -20.56 2.24 -25.63
CA GLY A 274 -19.37 2.53 -24.84
C GLY A 274 -19.71 3.26 -23.53
N ALA A 275 -18.98 2.92 -22.47
CA ALA A 275 -19.17 3.50 -21.13
C ALA A 275 -19.18 5.04 -21.15
N SER A 276 -18.36 5.65 -22.01
CA SER A 276 -18.31 7.11 -22.16
C SER A 276 -19.66 7.71 -22.59
N ARG A 277 -20.36 7.05 -23.52
CA ARG A 277 -21.68 7.47 -24.02
C ARG A 277 -22.75 7.37 -22.94
N TRP A 278 -22.71 6.30 -22.14
CA TRP A 278 -23.63 6.18 -21.01
C TRP A 278 -23.38 7.24 -19.95
N CYS A 279 -22.11 7.58 -19.68
CA CYS A 279 -21.74 8.63 -18.73
C CYS A 279 -22.26 10.00 -19.14
N MET A 280 -22.33 10.31 -20.44
CA MET A 280 -22.94 11.57 -20.91
C MET A 280 -24.41 11.71 -20.53
N LEU A 281 -25.14 10.59 -20.52
CA LEU A 281 -26.55 10.55 -20.16
C LEU A 281 -26.74 10.48 -18.64
N CYS A 282 -25.66 10.34 -17.88
CA CYS A 282 -25.70 10.27 -16.42
C CYS A 282 -25.81 11.65 -15.80
N LEU A 283 -26.72 11.80 -14.84
CA LEU A 283 -26.76 12.99 -13.98
C LEU A 283 -25.70 13.03 -12.89
N ASP A 284 -24.99 11.93 -12.69
CA ASP A 284 -24.17 11.74 -11.50
C ASP A 284 -22.91 12.61 -11.55
N ASP A 285 -22.92 13.66 -10.74
CA ASP A 285 -21.81 14.60 -10.58
C ASP A 285 -20.87 14.23 -9.44
N ARG A 286 -21.06 13.06 -8.80
CA ARG A 286 -20.15 12.56 -7.76
C ARG A 286 -18.77 12.31 -8.36
N SER A 287 -17.75 12.89 -7.75
CA SER A 287 -16.36 12.70 -8.17
C SER A 287 -16.01 11.23 -8.29
N ARG A 288 -16.38 10.37 -7.33
CA ARG A 288 -16.07 8.93 -7.37
C ARG A 288 -16.74 8.18 -8.52
N THR A 289 -17.98 8.53 -8.88
CA THR A 289 -18.64 7.92 -10.05
C THR A 289 -17.90 8.33 -11.32
N ARG A 290 -17.54 9.61 -11.44
CA ARG A 290 -16.74 10.11 -12.56
C ARG A 290 -15.34 9.47 -12.60
N ASP A 291 -14.66 9.37 -11.47
CA ASP A 291 -13.35 8.74 -11.34
C ASP A 291 -13.43 7.27 -11.77
N TYR A 292 -14.46 6.53 -11.32
CA TYR A 292 -14.68 5.15 -11.73
C TYR A 292 -14.82 5.01 -13.24
N PHE A 293 -15.70 5.80 -13.85
CA PHE A 293 -15.91 5.69 -15.29
C PHE A 293 -14.74 6.24 -16.11
N SER A 294 -14.01 7.22 -15.60
CA SER A 294 -12.77 7.70 -16.23
C SER A 294 -11.74 6.58 -16.26
N ILE A 295 -11.52 5.89 -15.13
CA ILE A 295 -10.63 4.72 -15.06
C ILE A 295 -11.12 3.59 -15.96
N LEU A 296 -12.44 3.31 -15.99
CA LEU A 296 -13.01 2.29 -16.87
C LEU A 296 -12.71 2.62 -18.34
N ILE A 297 -12.90 3.87 -18.76
CA ILE A 297 -12.64 4.32 -20.13
C ILE A 297 -11.14 4.32 -20.45
N GLU A 298 -10.27 4.61 -19.48
CA GLU A 298 -8.81 4.62 -19.65
C GLU A 298 -8.19 3.22 -19.71
N GLU A 299 -8.59 2.33 -18.80
CA GLU A 299 -8.04 0.96 -18.70
C GLU A 299 -8.69 0.00 -19.71
N GLU A 300 -9.96 0.22 -20.07
CA GLU A 300 -10.71 -0.54 -21.05
C GLU A 300 -11.31 0.42 -22.09
N PRO A 301 -10.58 0.77 -23.16
CA PRO A 301 -10.93 1.87 -24.07
C PRO A 301 -12.38 1.77 -24.57
N ASP A 302 -13.20 2.63 -23.98
CA ASP A 302 -14.66 2.73 -24.15
C ASP A 302 -15.42 1.39 -24.06
N ALA A 303 -15.14 0.61 -23.00
CA ALA A 303 -15.79 -0.67 -22.72
C ALA A 303 -17.29 -0.66 -23.04
N GLU A 304 -17.72 -1.55 -23.94
CA GLU A 304 -19.13 -1.71 -24.27
C GLU A 304 -19.88 -2.26 -23.07
N MET A 305 -20.93 -1.55 -22.66
CA MET A 305 -21.85 -2.02 -21.64
C MET A 305 -23.29 -1.76 -22.08
N THR A 306 -24.21 -2.60 -21.63
CA THR A 306 -25.63 -2.40 -21.88
C THR A 306 -26.20 -1.31 -20.97
N PHE A 307 -27.32 -0.71 -21.38
CA PHE A 307 -28.05 0.23 -20.51
C PHE A 307 -28.38 -0.38 -19.14
N SER A 308 -28.74 -1.66 -19.12
CA SER A 308 -29.09 -2.36 -17.87
C SER A 308 -27.87 -2.56 -16.98
N GLU A 309 -26.73 -2.96 -17.52
CA GLU A 309 -25.46 -3.04 -16.78
C GLU A 309 -25.06 -1.67 -16.22
N PHE A 310 -25.14 -0.61 -17.03
CA PHE A 310 -24.83 0.76 -16.59
C PHE A 310 -25.72 1.22 -15.43
N LEU A 311 -27.03 0.99 -15.53
CA LEU A 311 -27.98 1.37 -14.47
C LEU A 311 -27.76 0.55 -13.19
N ILE A 312 -27.43 -0.73 -13.33
CA ILE A 312 -27.05 -1.60 -12.20
C ILE A 312 -25.77 -1.06 -11.53
N THR A 313 -24.74 -0.72 -12.30
CA THR A 313 -23.50 -0.11 -11.77
C THR A 313 -23.81 1.15 -10.95
N VAL A 314 -24.59 2.08 -11.51
CA VAL A 314 -24.96 3.34 -10.82
C VAL A 314 -25.80 3.09 -9.57
N THR A 315 -26.76 2.17 -9.62
CA THR A 315 -27.59 1.84 -8.44
C THR A 315 -26.83 1.09 -7.36
N MET A 316 -25.84 0.27 -7.72
CA MET A 316 -24.90 -0.32 -6.76
C MET A 316 -24.06 0.76 -6.07
N PHE A 317 -23.60 1.79 -6.78
CA PHE A 317 -22.87 2.92 -6.17
C PHE A 317 -23.72 3.76 -5.20
N GLU A 318 -25.04 3.65 -5.25
CA GLU A 318 -25.93 4.20 -4.22
C GLU A 318 -25.96 3.37 -2.94
N TRP A 319 -25.43 2.15 -2.96
CA TRP A 319 -25.61 1.12 -1.92
C TRP A 319 -27.07 1.01 -1.46
N SER A 320 -28.03 1.08 -2.38
CA SER A 320 -29.46 0.97 -2.05
C SER A 320 -30.04 -0.30 -2.62
N LEU A 321 -30.25 -1.31 -1.76
CA LEU A 321 -30.94 -2.52 -2.17
C LEU A 321 -32.34 -2.23 -2.75
N PRO A 322 -33.19 -1.39 -2.12
CA PRO A 322 -34.50 -1.07 -2.68
C PRO A 322 -34.45 -0.45 -4.08
N THR A 323 -33.47 0.42 -4.34
CA THR A 323 -33.29 1.03 -5.67
C THR A 323 -32.86 -0.01 -6.70
N LEU A 324 -31.91 -0.88 -6.35
CA LEU A 324 -31.48 -1.98 -7.21
C LEU A 324 -32.63 -2.92 -7.54
N GLU A 325 -33.41 -3.35 -6.53
CA GLU A 325 -34.58 -4.24 -6.73
C GLU A 325 -35.65 -3.59 -7.61
N THR A 326 -35.89 -2.28 -7.45
CA THR A 326 -36.80 -1.54 -8.34
C THR A 326 -36.31 -1.54 -9.78
N VAL A 327 -35.01 -1.34 -10.02
CA VAL A 327 -34.44 -1.41 -11.38
C VAL A 327 -34.58 -2.83 -11.95
N LEU A 328 -34.24 -3.86 -11.17
CA LEU A 328 -34.36 -5.26 -11.61
C LEU A 328 -35.81 -5.61 -11.97
N ARG A 329 -36.78 -5.19 -11.15
CA ARG A 329 -38.21 -5.42 -11.40
C ARG A 329 -38.70 -4.66 -12.63
N ALA A 330 -38.39 -3.37 -12.73
CA ALA A 330 -38.86 -2.51 -13.83
C ALA A 330 -38.34 -2.96 -15.19
N LEU A 331 -37.10 -3.48 -15.23
CA LEU A 331 -36.45 -3.97 -16.44
C LEU A 331 -36.61 -5.48 -16.65
N ASN A 332 -37.32 -6.18 -15.76
CA ASN A 332 -37.48 -7.64 -15.76
C ASN A 332 -36.15 -8.41 -15.84
N LEU A 333 -35.18 -7.99 -15.02
CA LEU A 333 -33.83 -8.54 -14.94
C LEU A 333 -33.70 -9.53 -13.77
N SER A 334 -32.82 -10.51 -13.94
CA SER A 334 -32.45 -11.45 -12.87
C SER A 334 -31.28 -10.93 -12.03
N ALA A 335 -31.06 -11.49 -10.84
CA ALA A 335 -29.87 -11.17 -10.05
C ALA A 335 -28.54 -11.45 -10.78
N ASN A 336 -28.53 -12.39 -11.74
CA ASN A 336 -27.32 -12.79 -12.47
C ASN A 336 -26.65 -11.64 -13.23
N ILE A 337 -27.41 -10.66 -13.73
CA ILE A 337 -26.80 -9.50 -14.39
C ILE A 337 -26.06 -8.60 -13.40
N VAL A 338 -26.52 -8.52 -12.14
CA VAL A 338 -25.80 -7.84 -11.06
C VAL A 338 -24.49 -8.54 -10.77
N LEU A 339 -24.50 -9.88 -10.74
CA LEU A 339 -23.28 -10.67 -10.54
C LEU A 339 -22.29 -10.51 -11.70
N SER A 340 -22.79 -10.40 -12.94
CA SER A 340 -21.98 -10.12 -14.13
C SER A 340 -21.26 -8.77 -14.01
N VAL A 341 -22.00 -7.70 -13.67
CA VAL A 341 -21.44 -6.35 -13.44
C VAL A 341 -20.42 -6.38 -12.29
N ALA A 342 -20.77 -7.05 -11.20
CA ALA A 342 -19.92 -7.23 -10.02
C ALA A 342 -18.63 -8.03 -10.30
N ASN A 343 -18.56 -8.80 -11.39
CA ASN A 343 -17.39 -9.60 -11.73
C ASN A 343 -16.27 -8.78 -12.39
N GLY A 344 -16.52 -7.53 -12.80
CA GLY A 344 -15.49 -6.68 -13.42
C GLY A 344 -14.40 -6.27 -12.43
N SER A 345 -13.12 -6.43 -12.80
CA SER A 345 -11.97 -6.12 -11.94
C SER A 345 -11.96 -4.66 -11.45
N ILE A 346 -12.26 -3.72 -12.36
CA ILE A 346 -12.33 -2.29 -12.06
C ILE A 346 -13.47 -2.03 -11.07
N PHE A 347 -14.64 -2.63 -11.30
CA PHE A 347 -15.79 -2.55 -10.38
C PHE A 347 -15.41 -3.04 -8.99
N GLN A 348 -14.85 -4.24 -8.88
CA GLN A 348 -14.47 -4.84 -7.59
C GLN A 348 -13.47 -3.96 -6.81
N SER A 349 -12.47 -3.41 -7.49
CA SER A 349 -11.44 -2.58 -6.85
C SER A 349 -11.99 -1.25 -6.31
N ARG A 350 -13.07 -0.72 -6.92
CA ARG A 350 -13.61 0.61 -6.60
C ARG A 350 -14.92 0.59 -5.82
N PHE A 351 -15.73 -0.46 -5.92
CA PHE A 351 -17.07 -0.51 -5.34
C PHE A 351 -17.08 -0.20 -3.84
N LEU A 352 -16.17 -0.80 -3.07
CA LEU A 352 -16.07 -0.56 -1.63
C LEU A 352 -15.67 0.89 -1.30
N SER A 353 -14.98 1.61 -2.19
CA SER A 353 -14.61 3.02 -1.97
C SER A 353 -15.83 3.95 -1.89
N PHE A 354 -16.99 3.54 -2.40
CA PHE A 354 -18.22 4.31 -2.27
C PHE A 354 -18.77 4.34 -0.83
N ILE A 355 -18.38 3.39 0.03
CA ILE A 355 -18.73 3.36 1.46
C ILE A 355 -18.18 4.58 2.21
N GLU A 356 -17.03 5.13 1.80
CA GLU A 356 -16.42 6.29 2.48
C GLU A 356 -17.35 7.52 2.53
N GLY A 357 -18.35 7.61 1.64
CA GLY A 357 -19.33 8.70 1.61
C GLY A 357 -20.63 8.40 2.36
N MET A 358 -20.75 7.22 2.98
CA MET A 358 -22.01 6.73 3.54
C MET A 358 -22.18 7.09 5.00
N THR A 359 -23.44 7.34 5.38
CA THR A 359 -23.85 7.59 6.76
C THR A 359 -24.78 6.51 7.32
N ASP A 360 -25.42 5.74 6.44
CA ASP A 360 -26.42 4.73 6.79
C ASP A 360 -25.82 3.31 6.67
N ALA A 361 -25.48 2.72 7.81
CA ALA A 361 -24.87 1.39 7.86
C ALA A 361 -25.86 0.28 7.50
N ASP A 362 -27.15 0.44 7.81
CA ASP A 362 -28.19 -0.57 7.55
C ASP A 362 -28.32 -0.80 6.04
N ARG A 363 -28.36 0.30 5.29
CA ARG A 363 -28.42 0.28 3.83
C ARG A 363 -27.23 -0.46 3.19
N VAL A 364 -26.02 -0.25 3.72
CA VAL A 364 -24.79 -0.92 3.27
C VAL A 364 -24.86 -2.43 3.57
N MET A 365 -25.27 -2.80 4.79
CA MET A 365 -25.41 -4.19 5.21
C MET A 365 -26.51 -4.92 4.43
N GLU A 366 -27.65 -4.29 4.16
CA GLU A 366 -28.73 -4.87 3.38
C GLU A 366 -28.27 -5.29 1.97
N LEU A 367 -27.56 -4.39 1.27
CA LEU A 367 -27.03 -4.71 -0.05
C LEU A 367 -25.90 -5.75 0.01
N ALA A 368 -24.98 -5.64 0.99
CA ALA A 368 -23.92 -6.64 1.17
C ALA A 368 -24.50 -8.04 1.40
N ASN A 369 -25.44 -8.17 2.34
CA ASN A 369 -26.15 -9.43 2.62
C ASN A 369 -26.94 -9.95 1.42
N TRP A 370 -27.46 -9.05 0.56
CA TRP A 370 -28.11 -9.47 -0.68
C TRP A 370 -27.11 -10.03 -1.68
N LEU A 371 -25.96 -9.38 -1.85
CA LEU A 371 -24.89 -9.84 -2.75
C LEU A 371 -24.28 -11.17 -2.29
N GLU A 372 -24.06 -11.34 -0.99
CA GLU A 372 -23.59 -12.61 -0.41
C GLU A 372 -24.59 -13.75 -0.64
N ARG A 373 -25.89 -13.50 -0.45
CA ARG A 373 -26.94 -14.51 -0.70
C ARG A 373 -27.07 -14.94 -2.16
N HIS A 374 -26.52 -14.16 -3.08
CA HIS A 374 -26.51 -14.44 -4.52
C HIS A 374 -25.10 -14.82 -5.01
N ASP A 375 -24.19 -15.20 -4.11
CA ASP A 375 -22.84 -15.67 -4.45
C ASP A 375 -22.05 -14.67 -5.32
N ALA A 376 -22.07 -13.39 -4.95
CA ALA A 376 -21.28 -12.36 -5.64
C ALA A 376 -19.80 -12.77 -5.75
N PRO A 377 -19.17 -12.60 -6.92
CA PRO A 377 -17.86 -13.19 -7.22
C PRO A 377 -16.68 -12.48 -6.57
N PHE A 378 -16.92 -11.52 -5.66
CA PHE A 378 -15.90 -10.66 -5.08
C PHE A 378 -16.01 -10.55 -3.56
N ALA A 379 -14.86 -10.33 -2.93
CA ALA A 379 -14.81 -10.18 -1.48
C ALA A 379 -15.39 -8.82 -1.06
N LEU A 380 -16.53 -8.86 -0.38
CA LEU A 380 -17.10 -7.71 0.34
C LEU A 380 -16.43 -7.46 1.69
N PHE A 381 -15.55 -8.37 2.10
CA PHE A 381 -14.95 -8.42 3.41
C PHE A 381 -13.50 -7.92 3.38
N PRO A 382 -13.06 -7.13 4.38
CA PRO A 382 -13.85 -6.50 5.43
C PRO A 382 -14.57 -5.25 4.92
N LEU A 383 -15.87 -5.11 5.20
CA LEU A 383 -16.72 -4.03 4.70
C LEU A 383 -16.41 -2.69 5.39
N SER A 384 -15.98 -2.74 6.65
CA SER A 384 -15.66 -1.57 7.47
C SER A 384 -14.43 -0.79 6.99
N HIS A 385 -13.53 -1.39 6.21
CA HIS A 385 -12.20 -0.80 5.92
C HIS A 385 -12.23 0.51 5.12
N LYS A 386 -13.31 0.78 4.39
CA LYS A 386 -13.53 2.05 3.66
C LYS A 386 -14.44 3.02 4.42
N SER A 387 -14.88 2.71 5.62
CA SER A 387 -15.67 3.66 6.39
C SER A 387 -14.78 4.81 6.91
N ARG A 388 -15.29 6.05 6.85
CA ARG A 388 -14.65 7.22 7.47
C ARG A 388 -15.40 7.71 8.72
N ALA A 389 -16.67 7.33 8.87
CA ALA A 389 -17.50 7.71 10.01
C ALA A 389 -17.43 6.64 11.09
N LEU A 390 -17.18 7.05 12.35
CA LEU A 390 -17.07 6.12 13.48
C LEU A 390 -18.32 5.25 13.66
N SER A 391 -19.52 5.83 13.55
CA SER A 391 -20.78 5.10 13.70
C SER A 391 -20.93 4.01 12.63
N MET A 392 -20.58 4.32 11.38
CA MET A 392 -20.61 3.35 10.29
C MET A 392 -19.52 2.29 10.47
N PHE A 393 -18.28 2.70 10.77
CA PHE A 393 -17.17 1.76 10.96
C PHE A 393 -17.49 0.74 12.04
N SER A 394 -17.90 1.20 13.23
CA SER A 394 -18.21 0.31 14.35
C SER A 394 -19.37 -0.63 14.03
N ARG A 395 -20.45 -0.14 13.41
CA ARG A 395 -21.59 -1.01 13.06
C ARG A 395 -21.19 -2.07 12.03
N LEU A 396 -20.53 -1.68 10.94
CA LEU A 396 -20.06 -2.64 9.92
C LEU A 396 -19.07 -3.64 10.54
N LEU A 397 -18.16 -3.19 11.40
CA LEU A 397 -17.21 -4.07 12.08
C LEU A 397 -17.92 -5.11 12.96
N PHE A 398 -18.85 -4.68 13.83
CA PHE A 398 -19.48 -5.56 14.81
C PHE A 398 -20.61 -6.41 14.25
N GLU A 399 -21.42 -5.85 13.36
CA GLU A 399 -22.63 -6.51 12.85
C GLU A 399 -22.33 -7.36 11.61
N HIS A 400 -21.25 -7.08 10.86
CA HIS A 400 -20.91 -7.77 9.62
C HIS A 400 -19.53 -8.43 9.66
N ASP A 401 -18.45 -7.65 9.82
CA ASP A 401 -17.09 -8.17 9.60
C ASP A 401 -16.68 -9.21 10.66
N LEU A 402 -16.87 -8.96 11.95
CA LEU A 402 -16.53 -9.94 12.99
C LEU A 402 -17.31 -11.27 12.85
N PRO A 403 -18.65 -11.26 12.64
CA PRO A 403 -19.39 -12.49 12.31
C PRO A 403 -18.92 -13.19 11.05
N SER A 404 -18.54 -12.45 10.00
CA SER A 404 -18.06 -13.04 8.74
C SER A 404 -16.66 -13.63 8.89
N ALA A 405 -15.75 -12.99 9.64
CA ALA A 405 -14.45 -13.54 9.98
C ALA A 405 -14.56 -14.86 10.76
N ALA A 406 -15.50 -14.93 11.71
CA ALA A 406 -15.76 -16.13 12.49
C ALA A 406 -16.35 -17.30 11.66
N ARG A 407 -16.99 -17.00 10.52
CA ARG A 407 -17.57 -18.00 9.59
C ARG A 407 -16.63 -18.36 8.43
N ALA A 408 -15.53 -17.64 8.26
CA ALA A 408 -14.59 -17.86 7.17
C ALA A 408 -13.94 -19.26 7.25
N SER A 409 -13.57 -19.81 6.09
CA SER A 409 -12.84 -21.09 6.01
C SER A 409 -11.46 -21.02 6.66
N ASP A 410 -10.83 -19.84 6.61
CA ASP A 410 -9.59 -19.50 7.30
C ASP A 410 -9.84 -18.31 8.25
N PRO A 411 -10.22 -18.58 9.51
CA PRO A 411 -10.47 -17.53 10.50
C PRO A 411 -9.24 -16.68 10.82
N GLU A 412 -8.03 -17.22 10.69
CA GLU A 412 -6.79 -16.50 11.01
C GLU A 412 -6.50 -15.42 9.96
N ALA A 413 -6.57 -15.80 8.67
CA ALA A 413 -6.44 -14.83 7.58
C ALA A 413 -7.56 -13.79 7.61
N ALA A 414 -8.80 -14.20 7.91
CA ALA A 414 -9.93 -13.28 8.01
C ALA A 414 -9.78 -12.29 9.18
N ASN A 415 -9.34 -12.77 10.35
CA ASN A 415 -9.05 -11.91 11.50
C ASN A 415 -7.91 -10.93 11.19
N ALA A 416 -6.86 -11.34 10.47
CA ALA A 416 -5.79 -10.44 10.04
C ALA A 416 -6.32 -9.31 9.11
N GLN A 417 -7.30 -9.60 8.25
CA GLN A 417 -7.93 -8.56 7.42
C GLN A 417 -8.77 -7.58 8.26
N VAL A 418 -9.53 -8.08 9.25
CA VAL A 418 -10.27 -7.22 10.20
C VAL A 418 -9.30 -6.36 11.01
N GLU A 419 -8.22 -6.95 11.49
CA GLU A 419 -7.14 -6.25 12.20
C GLU A 419 -6.58 -5.10 11.35
N ASN A 420 -6.27 -5.38 10.08
CA ASN A 420 -5.81 -4.36 9.13
C ASN A 420 -6.85 -3.23 8.92
N ALA A 421 -8.14 -3.56 8.86
CA ALA A 421 -9.21 -2.56 8.76
C ALA A 421 -9.30 -1.67 10.01
N ILE A 422 -9.18 -2.26 11.20
CA ILE A 422 -9.14 -1.53 12.48
C ILE A 422 -7.90 -0.62 12.54
N CYS A 423 -6.72 -1.15 12.23
CA CYS A 423 -5.48 -0.36 12.17
C CYS A 423 -5.62 0.80 11.18
N GLY A 424 -6.13 0.54 9.97
CA GLY A 424 -6.36 1.56 8.95
C GLY A 424 -7.28 2.68 9.44
N PHE A 425 -8.39 2.34 10.11
CA PHE A 425 -9.30 3.33 10.66
C PHE A 425 -8.69 4.15 11.80
N ILE A 426 -7.93 3.51 12.71
CA ILE A 426 -7.21 4.19 13.80
C ILE A 426 -6.19 5.19 13.24
N LEU A 427 -5.53 4.85 12.14
CA LEU A 427 -4.51 5.68 11.49
C LEU A 427 -5.11 6.81 10.65
N ALA A 428 -6.21 6.57 9.94
CA ALA A 428 -6.80 7.53 9.01
C ALA A 428 -7.82 8.50 9.65
N SER A 429 -8.48 8.12 10.75
CA SER A 429 -9.59 8.90 11.30
C SER A 429 -9.18 9.86 12.42
N GLY A 430 -9.91 10.98 12.56
CA GLY A 430 -9.89 11.83 13.76
C GLY A 430 -10.51 11.18 15.00
N HIS A 431 -10.91 9.91 14.92
CA HIS A 431 -11.59 9.15 15.98
C HIS A 431 -10.76 7.96 16.47
N GLY A 432 -9.47 7.88 16.11
CA GLY A 432 -8.61 6.73 16.42
C GLY A 432 -8.64 6.30 17.88
N VAL A 433 -8.66 7.24 18.84
CA VAL A 433 -8.69 6.92 20.29
C VAL A 433 -9.92 6.09 20.67
N LYS A 434 -11.11 6.43 20.16
CA LYS A 434 -12.34 5.69 20.48
C LYS A 434 -12.31 4.27 19.94
N VAL A 435 -11.81 4.08 18.71
CA VAL A 435 -11.67 2.76 18.11
C VAL A 435 -10.60 1.95 18.80
N MET A 436 -9.51 2.57 19.26
CA MET A 436 -8.51 1.89 20.08
C MET A 436 -9.09 1.37 21.39
N THR A 437 -9.85 2.17 22.13
CA THR A 437 -10.51 1.73 23.38
C THR A 437 -11.38 0.50 23.10
N ILE A 438 -12.21 0.57 22.05
CA ILE A 438 -13.06 -0.54 21.62
C ILE A 438 -12.23 -1.78 21.25
N ALA A 439 -11.17 -1.60 20.46
CA ALA A 439 -10.30 -2.68 20.00
C ALA A 439 -9.56 -3.36 21.18
N MET A 440 -9.17 -2.60 22.20
CA MET A 440 -8.56 -3.16 23.40
C MET A 440 -9.58 -3.90 24.26
N GLU A 441 -10.73 -3.28 24.57
CA GLU A 441 -11.80 -3.89 25.38
C GLU A 441 -12.28 -5.23 24.81
N LYS A 442 -12.28 -5.34 23.48
CA LYS A 442 -12.73 -6.51 22.73
C LYS A 442 -11.58 -7.41 22.24
N GLN A 443 -10.33 -7.08 22.56
CA GLN A 443 -9.13 -7.81 22.11
C GLN A 443 -9.10 -8.07 20.60
N LEU A 444 -9.46 -7.06 19.79
CA LEU A 444 -9.59 -7.17 18.34
C LEU A 444 -8.28 -6.95 17.57
N LEU A 445 -7.25 -6.46 18.25
CA LEU A 445 -5.92 -6.28 17.68
C LEU A 445 -4.94 -7.22 18.39
N SER A 446 -4.13 -7.92 17.62
CA SER A 446 -3.01 -8.69 18.13
C SER A 446 -1.86 -7.75 18.51
N VAL A 447 -0.83 -8.30 19.15
CA VAL A 447 0.42 -7.57 19.39
C VAL A 447 1.00 -7.02 18.07
N ASN A 448 0.85 -7.77 16.98
CA ASN A 448 1.33 -7.37 15.66
C ASN A 448 0.61 -6.12 15.14
N GLY A 449 -0.72 -6.04 15.22
CA GLY A 449 -1.50 -4.89 14.79
C GLY A 449 -1.30 -3.67 15.69
N TRP A 450 -1.20 -3.86 17.02
CA TRP A 450 -0.80 -2.77 17.92
C TRP A 450 0.59 -2.24 17.58
N GLY A 451 1.55 -3.13 17.28
CA GLY A 451 2.88 -2.77 16.82
C GLY A 451 2.86 -1.97 15.53
N TYR A 452 2.04 -2.38 14.56
CA TYR A 452 1.85 -1.64 13.30
C TYR A 452 1.26 -0.24 13.53
N VAL A 453 0.24 -0.10 14.38
CA VAL A 453 -0.35 1.21 14.72
C VAL A 453 0.69 2.12 15.39
N LEU A 454 1.47 1.60 16.34
CA LEU A 454 2.52 2.34 17.03
C LEU A 454 3.64 2.77 16.06
N GLU A 455 4.10 1.88 15.18
CA GLU A 455 5.10 2.17 14.15
C GLU A 455 4.63 3.27 13.20
N GLN A 456 3.44 3.13 12.62
CA GLN A 456 2.90 4.13 11.70
C GLN A 456 2.72 5.49 12.38
N ARG A 457 2.31 5.52 13.65
CA ARG A 457 2.18 6.79 14.37
C ARG A 457 3.53 7.43 14.69
N THR A 458 4.49 6.65 15.19
CA THR A 458 5.85 7.18 15.45
C THR A 458 6.49 7.76 14.19
N ARG A 459 6.19 7.20 13.01
CA ARG A 459 6.62 7.73 11.71
C ARG A 459 6.10 9.14 11.39
N PHE A 460 4.84 9.44 11.71
CA PHE A 460 4.18 10.71 11.36
C PHE A 460 4.04 11.70 12.53
N THR A 461 4.69 11.43 13.67
CA THR A 461 4.58 12.28 14.86
C THR A 461 5.02 13.73 14.62
N HIS A 462 4.04 14.63 14.63
CA HIS A 462 4.21 16.04 14.98
C HIS A 462 4.05 16.19 16.51
N ARG A 463 4.71 17.18 17.14
CA ARG A 463 4.59 17.40 18.60
C ARG A 463 3.11 17.55 19.00
N GLY A 464 2.66 16.77 19.98
CA GLY A 464 1.27 16.82 20.50
C GLY A 464 0.33 15.74 19.95
N ASP A 465 0.85 14.60 19.48
CA ASP A 465 0.02 13.49 19.00
C ASP A 465 -0.78 12.85 20.14
N THR A 466 -2.07 13.18 20.21
CA THR A 466 -3.01 12.66 21.21
C THR A 466 -3.22 11.16 21.09
N LEU A 467 -3.01 10.56 19.91
CA LEU A 467 -3.18 9.13 19.73
C LEU A 467 -2.00 8.36 20.33
N LEU A 468 -0.79 8.88 20.23
CA LEU A 468 0.38 8.27 20.85
C LEU A 468 0.30 8.31 22.37
N ALA A 469 -0.14 9.45 22.93
CA ALA A 469 -0.41 9.56 24.36
C ALA A 469 -1.51 8.57 24.79
N ALA A 470 -2.57 8.43 23.99
CA ALA A 470 -3.61 7.44 24.25
C ALA A 470 -3.07 6.01 24.15
N LEU A 471 -2.21 5.68 23.17
CA LEU A 471 -1.59 4.35 23.06
C LEU A 471 -0.78 4.02 24.31
N GLN A 472 0.03 4.98 24.78
CA GLN A 472 0.78 4.82 26.02
C GLN A 472 -0.15 4.62 27.20
N GLU A 473 -1.09 5.54 27.46
CA GLU A 473 -2.03 5.41 28.58
C GLU A 473 -2.81 4.08 28.57
N THR A 474 -3.22 3.65 27.37
CA THR A 474 -4.03 2.45 27.14
C THR A 474 -3.21 1.17 27.35
N LEU A 475 -1.93 1.16 26.97
CA LEU A 475 -1.09 -0.04 26.96
C LEU A 475 -0.11 -0.12 28.14
N CYS A 476 0.17 1.00 28.83
CA CYS A 476 1.17 1.11 29.91
C CYS A 476 0.92 0.16 31.10
N GLU A 477 -0.31 -0.28 31.33
CA GLU A 477 -0.63 -1.19 32.45
C GLU A 477 -0.34 -2.67 32.16
N THR A 478 0.15 -3.00 30.95
CA THR A 478 0.21 -4.40 30.48
C THR A 478 1.62 -4.82 30.06
N ALA A 479 2.00 -6.07 30.41
CA ALA A 479 3.20 -6.74 29.87
C ALA A 479 3.26 -6.72 28.32
N MET A 480 2.09 -6.59 27.70
CA MET A 480 1.88 -6.44 26.26
C MET A 480 2.61 -5.23 25.65
N TRP A 481 2.86 -4.15 26.40
CA TRP A 481 3.54 -2.98 25.83
C TRP A 481 4.96 -3.28 25.34
N LYS A 482 5.72 -4.13 26.04
CA LYS A 482 7.05 -4.59 25.58
C LYS A 482 6.94 -5.31 24.24
N ASP A 483 5.99 -6.22 24.11
CA ASP A 483 5.80 -7.00 22.89
C ASP A 483 5.29 -6.12 21.73
N VAL A 484 4.44 -5.14 22.02
CA VAL A 484 3.94 -4.15 21.05
C VAL A 484 5.08 -3.27 20.54
N VAL A 485 5.94 -2.77 21.42
CA VAL A 485 7.14 -2.02 21.03
C VAL A 485 8.08 -2.90 20.21
N HIS A 486 8.21 -4.19 20.54
CA HIS A 486 8.99 -5.14 19.74
C HIS A 486 8.44 -5.31 18.33
N GLN A 487 7.14 -5.54 18.18
CA GLN A 487 6.51 -5.65 16.87
C GLN A 487 6.61 -4.33 16.09
N ALA A 488 6.47 -3.18 16.74
CA ALA A 488 6.66 -1.89 16.10
C ALA A 488 8.09 -1.70 15.56
N ILE A 489 9.10 -2.15 16.32
CA ILE A 489 10.49 -2.14 15.89
C ILE A 489 10.67 -3.06 14.67
N ILE A 490 10.09 -4.27 14.66
CA ILE A 490 10.12 -5.18 13.52
C ILE A 490 9.48 -4.55 12.27
N HIS A 491 8.28 -3.99 12.39
CA HIS A 491 7.57 -3.31 11.29
C HIS A 491 8.40 -2.17 10.69
N SER A 492 9.07 -1.39 11.54
CA SER A 492 9.91 -0.26 11.11
C SER A 492 11.16 -0.70 10.31
N MET A 493 11.51 -1.99 10.33
CA MET A 493 12.65 -2.56 9.61
C MET A 493 12.25 -3.20 8.28
N ALA A 494 10.97 -3.53 8.08
CA ALA A 494 10.47 -4.12 6.84
C ALA A 494 10.66 -3.18 5.65
N TYR A 495 10.70 -1.87 5.88
CA TYR A 495 10.85 -0.86 4.85
C TYR A 495 12.32 -0.48 4.64
N GLN A 496 12.78 -0.54 3.38
CA GLN A 496 14.21 -0.47 3.06
C GLN A 496 14.80 0.94 3.09
N ASN A 497 14.04 2.05 2.96
CA ASN A 497 14.70 3.30 2.54
C ASN A 497 14.05 4.67 2.85
N LEU A 498 13.77 5.02 4.12
CA LEU A 498 13.43 6.42 4.45
C LEU A 498 14.03 6.86 5.79
N ASN A 499 14.68 8.03 5.83
CA ASN A 499 15.15 8.71 7.05
C ASN A 499 14.05 8.81 8.14
N TYR A 500 12.77 8.83 7.73
CA TYR A 500 11.62 8.80 8.63
C TYR A 500 11.59 7.55 9.53
N PHE A 501 12.01 6.38 9.04
CA PHE A 501 12.06 5.15 9.84
C PHE A 501 13.18 5.18 10.88
N ALA A 502 14.31 5.84 10.61
CA ALA A 502 15.39 5.97 11.59
C ALA A 502 14.93 6.78 12.83
N ARG A 503 14.15 7.84 12.60
CA ARG A 503 13.54 8.62 13.68
C ARG A 503 12.50 7.79 14.46
N ALA A 504 11.61 7.09 13.76
CA ALA A 504 10.62 6.22 14.39
C ALA A 504 11.30 5.15 15.27
N ARG A 505 12.33 4.46 14.76
CA ARG A 505 13.13 3.50 15.52
C ARG A 505 13.76 4.11 16.77
N THR A 506 14.38 5.30 16.63
CA THR A 506 14.97 6.02 17.78
C THR A 506 13.92 6.29 18.87
N LEU A 507 12.71 6.71 18.49
CA LEU A 507 11.61 6.90 19.44
C LEU A 507 11.16 5.59 20.09
N LEU A 508 11.03 4.51 19.31
CA LEU A 508 10.64 3.19 19.82
C LEU A 508 11.66 2.63 20.82
N ILE A 509 12.96 2.84 20.59
CA ILE A 509 14.02 2.45 21.52
C ILE A 509 13.98 3.30 22.78
N ASN A 510 13.73 4.61 22.66
CA ASN A 510 13.55 5.47 23.82
C ASN A 510 12.35 5.02 24.66
N TYR A 511 11.28 4.48 24.05
CA TYR A 511 10.20 3.88 24.81
C TYR A 511 10.63 2.64 25.59
N LEU A 512 11.55 1.82 25.09
CA LEU A 512 12.11 0.73 25.90
C LEU A 512 12.85 1.29 27.13
N VAL A 513 13.65 2.34 26.94
CA VAL A 513 14.37 3.02 28.04
C VAL A 513 13.40 3.63 29.06
N ASP A 514 12.33 4.28 28.61
CA ASP A 514 11.30 4.86 29.48
C ASP A 514 10.56 3.81 30.32
N LEU A 515 10.57 2.55 29.87
CA LEU A 515 10.02 1.38 30.59
C LEU A 515 11.03 0.70 31.51
N ASP A 516 12.20 1.31 31.72
CA ASP A 516 13.32 0.70 32.47
C ASP A 516 13.81 -0.62 31.84
N ILE A 517 13.61 -0.78 30.52
CA ILE A 517 14.16 -1.92 29.76
C ILE A 517 15.46 -1.46 29.13
N ASP A 518 16.57 -2.05 29.58
CA ASP A 518 17.86 -1.81 28.96
C ASP A 518 17.84 -2.29 27.49
N PRO A 519 18.24 -1.44 26.51
CA PRO A 519 18.19 -1.81 25.11
C PRO A 519 19.08 -3.00 24.74
N VAL A 520 20.22 -3.17 25.43
CA VAL A 520 21.10 -4.33 25.23
C VAL A 520 20.40 -5.59 25.73
N ASP A 521 19.78 -5.50 26.89
CA ASP A 521 19.01 -6.60 27.46
C ASP A 521 17.90 -7.07 26.52
N TYR A 522 17.17 -6.12 25.98
CA TYR A 522 16.12 -6.35 25.00
C TYR A 522 16.65 -7.02 23.71
N LEU A 523 17.79 -6.56 23.18
CA LEU A 523 18.39 -7.16 21.98
C LEU A 523 18.80 -8.61 22.21
N PHE A 524 19.34 -8.92 23.39
CA PHE A 524 19.75 -10.27 23.77
C PHE A 524 18.56 -11.19 24.00
N ASP A 525 17.50 -10.71 24.68
CA ASP A 525 16.23 -11.44 24.85
C ASP A 525 15.65 -11.90 23.50
N HIS A 526 15.75 -11.03 22.48
CA HIS A 526 15.16 -11.27 21.17
C HIS A 526 16.19 -11.70 20.11
N ALA A 527 17.39 -12.11 20.52
CA ALA A 527 18.47 -12.45 19.59
C ALA A 527 18.08 -13.53 18.56
N ALA A 528 17.12 -14.40 18.88
CA ALA A 528 16.62 -15.43 17.96
C ALA A 528 15.77 -14.88 16.80
N THR A 529 15.10 -13.73 16.98
CA THR A 529 14.15 -13.19 16.00
C THR A 529 14.79 -12.22 15.03
N TRP A 530 15.98 -11.70 15.34
CA TRP A 530 16.67 -10.76 14.49
C TRP A 530 17.34 -11.43 13.28
N THR A 531 17.22 -10.80 12.12
CA THR A 531 18.09 -11.03 10.98
C THR A 531 19.27 -10.06 11.02
N ASN A 532 20.39 -10.41 10.36
CA ASN A 532 21.54 -9.50 10.25
C ASN A 532 21.16 -8.16 9.61
N GLU A 533 20.31 -8.18 8.58
CA GLU A 533 19.82 -6.95 7.93
C GLU A 533 19.02 -6.06 8.90
N GLN A 534 18.17 -6.66 9.74
CA GLN A 534 17.41 -5.95 10.76
C GLN A 534 18.33 -5.32 11.82
N LEU A 535 19.35 -6.04 12.28
CA LEU A 535 20.33 -5.50 13.23
C LEU A 535 21.09 -4.32 12.63
N VAL A 536 21.55 -4.42 11.39
CA VAL A 536 22.20 -3.30 10.69
C VAL A 536 21.28 -2.08 10.62
N LYS A 537 20.01 -2.26 10.21
CA LYS A 537 19.01 -1.16 10.18
C LYS A 537 18.71 -0.58 11.56
N LEU A 538 18.74 -1.42 12.61
CA LEU A 538 18.52 -0.98 13.98
C LEU A 538 19.67 -0.10 14.45
N PHE A 539 20.91 -0.54 14.23
CA PHE A 539 22.12 0.21 14.61
C PHE A 539 22.38 1.43 13.72
N SER A 540 21.69 1.54 12.57
CA SER A 540 21.68 2.73 11.70
C SER A 540 20.95 3.93 12.28
N THR A 541 20.31 3.76 13.43
CA THR A 541 19.55 4.81 14.09
C THR A 541 20.49 5.80 14.80
N SER A 542 19.96 6.92 15.28
CA SER A 542 20.74 8.09 15.73
C SER A 542 21.96 7.71 16.60
N PRO A 543 23.15 8.30 16.36
CA PRO A 543 24.36 8.04 17.17
C PRO A 543 24.20 8.42 18.65
N GLU A 544 23.17 9.22 18.97
CA GLU A 544 22.84 9.65 20.33
C GLU A 544 22.23 8.54 21.21
N LEU A 545 21.91 7.38 20.62
CA LEU A 545 21.33 6.25 21.34
C LEU A 545 22.32 5.61 22.32
N PRO A 546 21.82 4.97 23.40
CA PRO A 546 22.65 4.50 24.51
C PRO A 546 23.68 3.43 24.13
N TRP A 547 23.52 2.74 22.99
CA TRP A 547 24.42 1.68 22.56
C TRP A 547 25.79 2.12 22.01
N SER A 548 25.98 3.42 21.72
CA SER A 548 27.31 3.92 21.30
C SER A 548 28.29 4.09 22.46
N ARG A 549 27.84 3.84 23.71
CA ARG A 549 28.64 4.02 24.92
C ARG A 549 29.39 2.73 25.29
N PRO A 550 30.67 2.82 25.73
CA PRO A 550 31.43 1.67 26.21
C PRO A 550 30.74 0.87 27.32
N THR A 551 29.90 1.50 28.14
CA THR A 551 29.12 0.84 29.18
C THR A 551 28.09 -0.14 28.63
N ALA A 552 27.43 0.19 27.50
CA ALA A 552 26.48 -0.69 26.85
C ALA A 552 27.19 -1.92 26.25
N LEU A 553 28.39 -1.73 25.69
CA LEU A 553 29.21 -2.84 25.21
C LEU A 553 29.68 -3.73 26.36
N SER A 554 30.16 -3.15 27.48
CA SER A 554 30.53 -3.92 28.67
C SER A 554 29.33 -4.74 29.17
N HIS A 555 28.15 -4.13 29.25
CA HIS A 555 26.92 -4.81 29.65
C HIS A 555 26.58 -5.97 28.71
N ALA A 556 26.67 -5.76 27.39
CA ALA A 556 26.43 -6.81 26.39
C ALA A 556 27.37 -8.00 26.56
N LEU A 557 28.65 -7.73 26.83
CA LEU A 557 29.67 -8.75 27.04
C LEU A 557 29.45 -9.52 28.34
N ASP A 558 29.13 -8.82 29.43
CA ASP A 558 28.81 -9.46 30.72
C ASP A 558 27.57 -10.34 30.59
N ARG A 559 26.51 -9.85 29.95
CA ARG A 559 25.29 -10.60 29.68
C ARG A 559 25.56 -11.83 28.81
N PHE A 560 26.39 -11.69 27.78
CA PHE A 560 26.82 -12.81 26.95
C PHE A 560 27.49 -13.91 27.78
N PHE A 561 28.31 -13.57 28.77
CA PHE A 561 28.93 -14.58 29.64
C PHE A 561 27.97 -15.18 30.67
N HIS A 562 27.04 -14.38 31.21
CA HIS A 562 26.08 -14.84 32.24
C HIS A 562 25.05 -15.83 31.68
N GLU A 563 24.58 -15.63 30.45
CA GLU A 563 23.61 -16.53 29.81
C GLU A 563 24.22 -17.87 29.32
N SER A 564 25.54 -18.04 29.45
CA SER A 564 26.34 -18.95 28.64
C SER A 564 27.17 -20.01 29.42
N PRO A 565 26.64 -20.67 30.48
CA PRO A 565 27.23 -21.98 30.85
C PRO A 565 26.29 -23.20 30.87
N SER A 566 24.99 -23.06 31.16
CA SER A 566 24.11 -24.22 31.43
C SER A 566 23.13 -24.55 30.30
N THR A 567 22.70 -23.56 29.53
CA THR A 567 21.85 -23.71 28.33
C THR A 567 22.65 -24.14 27.08
N LEU A 568 23.98 -24.12 27.16
CA LEU A 568 24.95 -24.50 26.12
C LEU A 568 25.18 -26.01 25.95
N THR A 569 24.26 -26.84 26.40
CA THR A 569 24.39 -28.29 26.21
C THR A 569 24.13 -28.64 24.75
N TYR A 570 25.22 -28.87 23.99
CA TYR A 570 25.51 -29.55 22.71
C TYR A 570 24.40 -30.07 21.74
N LYS A 571 23.10 -30.03 22.07
CA LYS A 571 22.05 -30.82 21.41
C LYS A 571 21.46 -30.22 20.13
N CYS A 572 21.75 -28.96 19.76
CA CYS A 572 21.27 -28.37 18.50
C CYS A 572 22.32 -27.44 17.88
N ARG A 573 23.38 -28.00 17.29
CA ARG A 573 24.47 -27.25 16.63
C ARG A 573 23.95 -26.16 15.66
N PHE A 574 22.92 -26.46 14.86
CA PHE A 574 22.37 -25.55 13.85
C PHE A 574 21.56 -24.35 14.41
N PHE A 575 20.61 -24.57 15.33
CA PHE A 575 19.85 -23.47 15.96
C PHE A 575 20.74 -22.62 16.89
N TYR A 576 21.72 -23.26 17.51
CA TYR A 576 22.72 -22.58 18.31
C TYR A 576 23.62 -21.68 17.47
N GLU A 577 24.04 -22.13 16.28
CA GLU A 577 24.82 -21.31 15.34
C GLU A 577 24.10 -20.01 15.03
N GLN A 578 22.79 -20.01 14.78
CA GLN A 578 22.05 -18.78 14.50
C GLN A 578 21.91 -17.86 15.72
N LEU A 579 21.49 -18.38 16.88
CA LEU A 579 21.31 -17.56 18.09
C LEU A 579 22.64 -16.99 18.60
N ALA A 580 23.68 -17.82 18.67
CA ALA A 580 25.01 -17.39 19.08
C ALA A 580 25.58 -16.40 18.05
N SER A 581 25.39 -16.65 16.75
CA SER A 581 25.78 -15.72 15.69
C SER A 581 25.13 -14.35 15.87
N ASN A 582 23.82 -14.28 16.15
CA ASN A 582 23.13 -13.00 16.33
C ASN A 582 23.62 -12.23 17.57
N LYS A 583 23.82 -12.91 18.70
CA LYS A 583 24.39 -12.27 19.91
C LYS A 583 25.81 -11.78 19.70
N VAL A 584 26.63 -12.57 19.01
CA VAL A 584 27.99 -12.17 18.62
C VAL A 584 27.94 -10.99 17.66
N HIS A 585 27.01 -10.98 16.69
CA HIS A 585 26.82 -9.88 15.76
C HIS A 585 26.41 -8.58 16.46
N ILE A 586 25.50 -8.67 17.45
CA ILE A 586 25.12 -7.55 18.33
C ILE A 586 26.38 -6.99 19.02
N VAL A 587 27.15 -7.83 19.72
CA VAL A 587 28.36 -7.42 20.45
C VAL A 587 29.40 -6.78 19.51
N CYS A 588 29.68 -7.41 18.36
CA CYS A 588 30.64 -6.88 17.40
C CYS A 588 30.19 -5.55 16.81
N THR A 589 28.89 -5.39 16.54
CA THR A 589 28.35 -4.13 16.01
C THR A 589 28.42 -3.02 17.06
N LEU A 590 28.05 -3.31 18.31
CA LEU A 590 28.21 -2.38 19.44
C LEU A 590 29.67 -1.93 19.60
N PHE A 591 30.64 -2.84 19.46
CA PHE A 591 32.05 -2.50 19.49
C PHE A 591 32.45 -1.53 18.38
N ARG A 592 32.05 -1.80 17.13
CA ARG A 592 32.33 -0.89 16.00
C ARG A 592 31.68 0.48 16.22
N MET A 593 30.48 0.53 16.79
CA MET A 593 29.81 1.79 17.15
C MET A 593 30.58 2.56 18.22
N CYS A 594 31.11 1.87 19.25
CA CYS A 594 31.94 2.49 20.27
C CYS A 594 33.26 3.03 19.69
N LEU A 595 33.90 2.30 18.76
CA LEU A 595 35.08 2.78 18.03
C LEU A 595 34.76 4.03 17.20
N LYS A 596 33.63 4.01 16.47
CA LYS A 596 33.16 5.15 15.69
C LYS A 596 32.92 6.38 16.56
N ALA A 597 32.18 6.22 17.66
CA ALA A 597 31.91 7.29 18.61
C ALA A 597 33.19 7.86 19.25
N SER A 598 34.22 7.03 19.39
CA SER A 598 35.54 7.42 19.88
C SER A 598 36.44 8.05 18.80
N GLY A 599 35.98 8.18 17.55
CA GLY A 599 36.78 8.72 16.43
C GLY A 599 37.81 7.76 15.83
N HIS A 600 37.70 6.45 16.09
CA HIS A 600 38.64 5.42 15.63
C HIS A 600 38.12 4.64 14.42
N GLN A 601 37.46 5.32 13.46
CA GLN A 601 36.85 4.67 12.27
C GLN A 601 37.85 4.25 11.19
N SER A 602 38.92 5.03 11.04
CA SER A 602 39.94 4.83 10.01
C SER A 602 41.30 4.87 10.70
N ILE A 603 41.86 3.70 10.98
CA ILE A 603 43.30 3.63 11.23
C ILE A 603 43.96 3.81 9.87
N ASP A 604 44.32 5.05 9.54
CA ASP A 604 45.44 5.22 8.63
C ASP A 604 46.61 4.44 9.26
N PRO A 605 47.28 3.53 8.51
CA PRO A 605 48.37 2.70 9.01
C PRO A 605 49.56 3.58 9.36
N THR A 606 49.44 4.30 10.47
CA THR A 606 50.46 5.11 11.07
C THR A 606 51.20 4.25 12.09
N PRO A 607 52.52 4.41 12.23
CA PRO A 607 53.37 3.46 12.95
C PRO A 607 53.15 3.42 14.48
N ASP A 608 52.38 4.33 15.07
CA ASP A 608 52.16 4.40 16.53
C ASP A 608 50.86 3.71 16.97
N LEU A 609 50.82 2.38 16.78
CA LEU A 609 49.71 1.49 17.15
C LEU A 609 49.34 1.54 18.65
N HIS A 610 50.23 2.04 19.50
CA HIS A 610 49.98 2.18 20.94
C HIS A 610 49.15 3.43 21.29
N SER A 611 49.18 4.46 20.44
CA SER A 611 48.39 5.69 20.66
C SER A 611 46.92 5.56 20.22
N SER A 612 46.59 4.47 19.51
CA SER A 612 45.29 4.22 18.88
C SER A 612 44.37 3.30 19.69
N VAL A 613 44.73 2.91 20.91
CA VAL A 613 43.86 2.08 21.77
C VAL A 613 42.99 2.99 22.64
N PRO A 614 41.65 2.95 22.53
CA PRO A 614 40.79 3.75 23.39
C PRO A 614 40.95 3.38 24.87
N GLU A 615 40.99 4.38 25.75
CA GLU A 615 41.20 4.18 27.21
C GLU A 615 40.13 3.25 27.83
N TRP A 616 38.88 3.33 27.36
CA TRP A 616 37.80 2.47 27.83
C TRP A 616 38.01 0.99 27.49
N LEU A 617 38.71 0.69 26.39
CA LEU A 617 39.00 -0.69 25.98
C LEU A 617 40.08 -1.30 26.90
N ALA A 618 40.96 -0.47 27.46
CA ALA A 618 41.94 -0.89 28.47
C ALA A 618 41.27 -1.29 29.81
N GLN A 619 39.97 -1.06 30.00
CA GLN A 619 39.25 -1.48 31.20
C GLN A 619 38.62 -2.89 31.06
N PHE A 620 38.49 -3.42 29.84
CA PHE A 620 37.82 -4.70 29.58
C PHE A 620 38.67 -5.91 30.01
N SER A 621 38.05 -6.98 30.51
CA SER A 621 38.80 -8.17 30.91
C SER A 621 39.43 -8.90 29.70
N HIS A 622 40.42 -9.78 29.94
CA HIS A 622 40.94 -10.66 28.87
C HIS A 622 39.82 -11.54 28.27
N GLN A 623 38.81 -11.91 29.06
CA GLN A 623 37.66 -12.67 28.58
C GLN A 623 36.80 -11.85 27.60
N HIS A 624 36.49 -10.59 27.96
CA HIS A 624 35.78 -9.64 27.09
C HIS A 624 36.51 -9.44 25.76
N MET A 625 37.82 -9.21 25.81
CA MET A 625 38.66 -9.03 24.62
C MET A 625 38.68 -10.30 23.76
N ALA A 626 38.82 -11.47 24.38
CA ALA A 626 38.85 -12.74 23.67
C ALA A 626 37.52 -13.02 22.94
N LEU A 627 36.40 -12.70 23.58
CA LEU A 627 35.06 -12.83 22.98
C LEU A 627 34.88 -11.89 21.79
N LEU A 628 35.32 -10.63 21.89
CA LEU A 628 35.28 -9.69 20.76
C LEU A 628 36.10 -10.20 19.58
N ILE A 629 37.35 -10.62 19.83
CA ILE A 629 38.24 -11.16 18.80
C ILE A 629 37.61 -12.39 18.14
N MET A 630 37.13 -13.35 18.92
CA MET A 630 36.44 -14.54 18.42
C MET A 630 35.21 -14.15 17.58
N GLY A 631 34.45 -13.15 18.04
CA GLY A 631 33.27 -12.69 17.34
C GLY A 631 33.55 -12.11 15.95
N PHE A 632 34.56 -11.26 15.83
CA PHE A 632 34.99 -10.74 14.53
C PHE A 632 35.54 -11.83 13.61
N LEU A 633 36.27 -12.80 14.17
CA LEU A 633 36.75 -13.95 13.41
C LEU A 633 35.58 -14.81 12.90
N HIS A 634 34.46 -14.91 13.64
CA HIS A 634 33.31 -15.72 13.27
C HIS A 634 32.34 -15.01 12.30
N VAL A 635 32.10 -13.70 12.48
CA VAL A 635 31.04 -12.95 11.77
C VAL A 635 31.60 -12.04 10.67
N PHE A 636 32.86 -12.26 10.27
CA PHE A 636 33.58 -11.41 9.32
C PHE A 636 32.83 -11.20 7.99
N GLY A 637 32.25 -12.24 7.39
CA GLY A 637 31.50 -12.14 6.13
C GLY A 637 30.18 -11.34 6.25
N PRO A 638 29.27 -11.69 7.18
CA PRO A 638 28.02 -10.96 7.37
C PRO A 638 28.19 -9.47 7.75
N LEU A 639 29.31 -9.09 8.39
CA LEU A 639 29.60 -7.73 8.86
C LEU A 639 29.94 -6.73 7.74
N ASP A 640 30.21 -7.20 6.52
CA ASP A 640 30.46 -6.32 5.35
C ASP A 640 29.20 -5.57 4.91
N SER A 641 28.03 -6.16 5.12
CA SER A 641 26.74 -5.50 4.85
C SER A 641 26.54 -4.23 5.70
N ALA A 642 27.24 -4.13 6.84
CA ALA A 642 27.22 -2.97 7.72
C ALA A 642 28.09 -1.80 7.25
N ASN A 643 28.72 -1.87 6.06
CA ASN A 643 29.35 -0.70 5.43
C ASN A 643 28.35 0.45 5.18
N GLN A 644 27.05 0.18 5.20
CA GLN A 644 25.99 1.20 5.17
C GLN A 644 25.99 2.12 6.41
N LEU A 645 26.61 1.69 7.51
CA LEU A 645 26.65 2.44 8.77
C LEU A 645 27.89 3.33 8.92
N ASP A 646 28.79 3.30 7.93
CA ASP A 646 30.10 3.96 8.01
C ASP A 646 30.82 3.56 9.33
N LEU A 647 30.80 2.28 9.66
CA LEU A 647 31.47 1.74 10.85
C LEU A 647 32.89 1.34 10.51
N ALA A 648 33.80 1.36 11.49
CA ALA A 648 35.17 0.86 11.34
C ALA A 648 35.15 -0.51 10.67
N THR A 649 36.01 -0.74 9.67
CA THR A 649 36.03 -2.04 8.97
C THR A 649 36.34 -3.18 9.94
N PRO A 650 35.89 -4.42 9.68
CA PRO A 650 36.26 -5.57 10.52
C PRO A 650 37.77 -5.68 10.74
N GLU A 651 38.56 -5.36 9.71
CA GLU A 651 40.02 -5.28 9.74
C GLU A 651 40.52 -4.24 10.76
N SER A 652 40.04 -3.00 10.65
CA SER A 652 40.44 -1.93 11.57
C SER A 652 40.02 -2.23 13.00
N ALA A 653 38.86 -2.85 13.19
CA ALA A 653 38.37 -3.26 14.50
C ALA A 653 39.26 -4.35 15.13
N LEU A 654 39.68 -5.35 14.34
CA LEU A 654 40.60 -6.39 14.78
C LEU A 654 41.99 -5.86 15.12
N ASP A 655 42.51 -4.88 14.38
CA ASP A 655 43.80 -4.25 14.68
C ASP A 655 43.77 -3.49 16.01
N VAL A 656 42.67 -2.76 16.31
CA VAL A 656 42.48 -2.13 17.64
C VAL A 656 42.44 -3.19 18.74
N LEU A 657 41.68 -4.27 18.54
CA LEU A 657 41.58 -5.36 19.51
C LEU A 657 42.93 -6.04 19.75
N ARG A 658 43.72 -6.25 18.69
CA ARG A 658 45.07 -6.81 18.77
C ARG A 658 46.00 -5.90 19.56
N ALA A 659 46.03 -4.61 19.23
CA ALA A 659 46.87 -3.64 19.93
C ALA A 659 46.52 -3.58 21.43
N ALA A 660 45.22 -3.57 21.73
CA ALA A 660 44.71 -3.59 23.10
C ALA A 660 45.04 -4.89 23.84
N TRP A 661 44.99 -6.05 23.17
CA TRP A 661 45.41 -7.32 23.76
C TRP A 661 46.89 -7.33 24.09
N VAL A 662 47.75 -6.95 23.14
CA VAL A 662 49.21 -6.92 23.31
C VAL A 662 49.61 -5.96 24.43
N ALA A 663 48.98 -4.80 24.52
CA ALA A 663 49.24 -3.81 25.57
C ALA A 663 48.92 -4.32 26.99
N ARG A 664 48.12 -5.40 27.12
CA ARG A 664 47.73 -6.00 28.40
C ARG A 664 48.51 -7.26 28.74
N LEU A 665 49.36 -7.75 27.84
CA LEU A 665 50.17 -8.91 28.12
C LEU A 665 51.07 -8.64 29.33
N PRO A 666 51.18 -9.59 30.26
CA PRO A 666 52.03 -9.41 31.41
C PRO A 666 53.49 -9.26 30.96
N PRO A 667 54.35 -8.65 31.79
CA PRO A 667 55.76 -8.47 31.45
C PRO A 667 56.43 -9.83 31.13
N PRO A 668 57.51 -9.82 30.32
CA PRO A 668 58.22 -11.05 29.96
C PRO A 668 58.60 -11.88 31.20
N GLY A 669 58.07 -13.10 31.29
CA GLY A 669 58.32 -14.03 32.40
C GLY A 669 57.08 -14.53 33.13
N GLU A 670 55.93 -13.88 32.96
CA GLU A 670 54.64 -14.38 33.44
C GLU A 670 53.88 -15.12 32.33
N VAL A 671 53.03 -16.09 32.71
CA VAL A 671 52.21 -16.83 31.75
C VAL A 671 51.15 -15.89 31.19
N ALA A 672 51.34 -15.46 29.94
CA ALA A 672 50.36 -14.69 29.22
C ALA A 672 49.05 -15.49 29.08
N PRO A 673 47.88 -14.89 29.34
CA PRO A 673 46.62 -15.53 29.02
C PRO A 673 46.54 -15.72 27.51
N THR A 674 46.24 -16.94 27.07
CA THR A 674 45.98 -17.23 25.66
C THR A 674 44.53 -16.87 25.31
N LEU A 675 44.24 -16.68 24.02
CA LEU A 675 42.89 -16.45 23.53
C LEU A 675 41.94 -17.59 23.95
N THR A 676 42.38 -18.83 23.77
CA THR A 676 41.65 -20.05 24.17
C THR A 676 41.40 -20.16 25.67
N SER A 677 42.41 -19.86 26.51
CA SER A 677 42.27 -19.93 27.98
C SER A 677 41.36 -18.83 28.56
N SER A 678 41.13 -17.76 27.80
CA SER A 678 40.28 -16.63 28.19
C SER A 678 38.82 -16.81 27.74
N LEU A 679 38.51 -17.84 26.95
CA LEU A 679 37.15 -18.12 26.47
C LEU A 679 36.48 -19.24 27.29
N PRO A 680 35.15 -19.20 27.47
CA PRO A 680 34.39 -20.36 27.93
C PRO A 680 34.59 -21.54 26.98
N VAL A 681 34.61 -22.76 27.53
CA VAL A 681 34.95 -24.00 26.82
C VAL A 681 34.24 -24.15 25.46
N PRO A 682 32.92 -23.90 25.32
CA PRO A 682 32.26 -24.01 24.01
C PRO A 682 32.81 -23.04 22.95
N PHE A 683 33.16 -21.82 23.34
CA PHE A 683 33.74 -20.83 22.42
C PHE A 683 35.20 -21.13 22.11
N ALA A 684 35.96 -21.64 23.08
CA ALA A 684 37.32 -22.14 22.82
C ALA A 684 37.30 -23.28 21.80
N HIS A 685 36.31 -24.18 21.85
CA HIS A 685 36.11 -25.21 20.83
C HIS A 685 35.73 -24.63 19.47
N ASN A 686 34.81 -23.67 19.40
CA ASN A 686 34.46 -23.01 18.13
C ASN A 686 35.65 -22.28 17.51
N LEU A 687 36.46 -21.62 18.34
CA LEU A 687 37.69 -20.96 17.93
C LEU A 687 38.72 -21.97 17.42
N PHE A 688 38.81 -23.15 18.05
CA PHE A 688 39.62 -24.27 17.57
C PHE A 688 39.14 -24.78 16.21
N ASP A 689 37.84 -25.04 16.06
CA ASP A 689 37.24 -25.48 14.78
C ASP A 689 37.49 -24.44 13.68
N LEU A 690 37.37 -23.15 14.01
CA LEU A 690 37.67 -22.05 13.09
C LEU A 690 39.16 -22.04 12.70
N ALA A 691 40.07 -22.14 13.68
CA ALA A 691 41.50 -22.22 13.45
C ALA A 691 41.86 -23.43 12.57
N ALA A 692 41.24 -24.59 12.80
CA ALA A 692 41.41 -25.78 12.00
C ALA A 692 40.87 -25.60 10.57
N ALA A 693 39.75 -24.89 10.41
CA ALA A 693 39.17 -24.58 9.11
C ALA A 693 40.03 -23.61 8.30
N VAL A 694 40.50 -22.51 8.89
CA VAL A 694 41.33 -21.51 8.18
C VAL A 694 42.73 -22.03 7.85
N THR A 695 43.24 -23.02 8.59
CA THR A 695 44.51 -23.69 8.31
C THR A 695 44.38 -24.93 7.41
N ALA A 696 43.15 -25.35 7.07
CA ALA A 696 42.93 -26.49 6.18
C ALA A 696 43.21 -26.15 4.71
N LYS A 697 44.04 -26.95 4.04
CA LYS A 697 44.45 -26.76 2.64
C LYS A 697 43.30 -26.67 1.64
N GLY A 698 42.26 -27.50 1.77
CA GLY A 698 41.11 -27.47 0.84
C GLY A 698 40.30 -26.18 0.91
N ILE A 699 40.26 -25.55 2.08
CA ILE A 699 39.60 -24.26 2.29
C ILE A 699 40.48 -23.13 1.73
N TYR A 700 41.80 -23.20 1.93
CA TYR A 700 42.77 -22.28 1.33
C TYR A 700 42.76 -22.29 -0.21
N GLU A 701 42.66 -23.48 -0.82
CA GLU A 701 42.54 -23.64 -2.27
C GLU A 701 41.21 -23.07 -2.81
N GLY A 702 40.11 -23.25 -2.06
CA GLY A 702 38.83 -22.60 -2.36
C GLY A 702 38.90 -21.08 -2.27
N PHE A 703 39.62 -20.54 -1.28
CA PHE A 703 39.74 -19.09 -1.07
C PHE A 703 40.69 -18.38 -2.04
N ARG A 704 41.50 -19.12 -2.82
CA ARG A 704 42.21 -18.56 -3.98
C ARG A 704 41.26 -18.05 -5.07
N SER A 705 39.97 -18.41 -5.05
CA SER A 705 39.03 -17.99 -6.09
C SER A 705 38.72 -16.49 -6.06
N THR A 706 38.89 -15.78 -4.93
CA THR A 706 38.75 -14.32 -4.85
C THR A 706 39.86 -13.66 -3.99
N PRO A 707 40.49 -12.56 -4.47
CA PRO A 707 41.56 -11.85 -3.72
C PRO A 707 41.13 -11.35 -2.33
N GLU A 708 39.87 -10.94 -2.19
CA GLU A 708 39.30 -10.44 -0.92
C GLU A 708 39.29 -11.52 0.16
N MET A 709 38.81 -12.72 -0.18
CA MET A 709 38.72 -13.82 0.78
C MET A 709 40.10 -14.32 1.19
N ALA A 710 41.05 -14.38 0.25
CA ALA A 710 42.44 -14.70 0.54
C ALA A 710 43.09 -13.68 1.50
N SER A 711 42.82 -12.38 1.32
CA SER A 711 43.29 -11.32 2.22
C SER A 711 42.73 -11.50 3.64
N ARG A 712 41.43 -11.81 3.74
CA ARG A 712 40.74 -12.04 5.02
C ARG A 712 41.32 -13.23 5.78
N VAL A 713 41.47 -14.38 5.11
CA VAL A 713 42.04 -15.59 5.73
C VAL A 713 43.46 -15.34 6.20
N LYS A 714 44.27 -14.64 5.39
CA LYS A 714 45.64 -14.27 5.76
C LYS A 714 45.66 -13.41 7.02
N MET A 715 44.75 -12.42 7.11
CA MET A 715 44.60 -11.60 8.31
C MET A 715 44.20 -12.43 9.52
N MET A 716 43.18 -13.28 9.40
CA MET A 716 42.70 -14.13 10.49
C MET A 716 43.80 -15.05 11.01
N CYS A 717 44.55 -15.71 10.11
CA CYS A 717 45.68 -16.56 10.48
C CYS A 717 46.78 -15.76 11.17
N LYS A 718 47.15 -14.59 10.63
CA LYS A 718 48.15 -13.71 11.25
C LYS A 718 47.73 -13.32 12.67
N LEU A 719 46.48 -12.86 12.83
CA LEU A 719 45.92 -12.49 14.12
C LEU A 719 45.93 -13.66 15.12
N LEU A 720 45.54 -14.86 14.69
CA LEU A 720 45.57 -16.05 15.54
C LEU A 720 47.00 -16.43 15.95
N VAL A 721 47.98 -16.35 15.03
CA VAL A 721 49.40 -16.58 15.36
C VAL A 721 49.91 -15.57 16.37
N ASP A 722 49.51 -14.30 16.22
CA ASP A 722 49.93 -13.22 17.12
C ASP A 722 49.34 -13.34 18.53
N LEU A 723 48.12 -13.88 18.66
CA LEU A 723 47.36 -13.92 19.92
C LEU A 723 47.40 -15.28 20.63
N ASP A 724 47.43 -16.38 19.88
CA ASP A 724 47.39 -17.74 20.39
C ASP A 724 48.12 -18.70 19.42
N PRO A 725 49.46 -18.62 19.34
CA PRO A 725 50.25 -19.46 18.45
C PRO A 725 50.10 -20.95 18.78
N ASP A 726 49.84 -21.27 20.04
CA ASP A 726 49.61 -22.63 20.50
C ASP A 726 48.35 -23.24 19.89
N LEU A 727 47.24 -22.48 19.82
CA LEU A 727 46.02 -22.89 19.14
C LEU A 727 46.27 -23.21 17.66
N VAL A 728 47.00 -22.36 16.94
CA VAL A 728 47.31 -22.57 15.51
C VAL A 728 48.12 -23.84 15.32
N LEU A 729 49.13 -24.08 16.16
CA LEU A 729 49.92 -25.30 16.12
C LEU A 729 49.08 -26.55 16.38
N ILE A 730 48.17 -26.52 17.37
CA ILE A 730 47.28 -27.66 17.65
C ILE A 730 46.32 -27.89 16.48
N ALA A 731 45.76 -26.82 15.90
CA ALA A 731 44.86 -26.90 14.75
C ALA A 731 45.57 -27.49 13.51
N MET A 732 46.81 -27.08 13.25
CA MET A 732 47.65 -27.64 12.18
C MET A 732 47.99 -29.11 12.43
N ASP A 733 48.31 -29.50 13.67
CA ASP A 733 48.60 -30.89 14.03
C ASP A 733 47.37 -31.80 13.85
N CYS A 734 46.18 -31.30 14.18
CA CYS A 734 44.93 -32.04 13.97
C CYS A 734 44.57 -32.23 12.48
N ASN A 735 45.11 -31.39 11.59
CA ASN A 735 44.93 -31.45 10.13
C ASN A 735 46.24 -31.72 9.35
N TRP A 736 47.25 -32.28 10.01
CA TRP A 736 48.64 -32.37 9.51
C TRP A 736 48.76 -33.09 8.16
N GLU A 737 47.93 -34.10 7.89
CA GLU A 737 47.93 -34.81 6.60
C GLU A 737 47.46 -33.96 5.41
N ARG A 738 46.89 -32.76 5.66
CA ARG A 738 46.39 -31.85 4.61
C ARG A 738 46.98 -30.44 4.65
N GLY A 739 47.37 -29.87 5.80
CA GLY A 739 47.66 -28.41 5.94
C GLY A 739 49.10 -27.92 5.64
N ALA A 740 50.13 -28.78 5.71
CA ALA A 740 51.53 -28.35 5.76
C ALA A 740 52.07 -27.65 4.49
N GLU A 741 51.42 -27.81 3.33
CA GLU A 741 51.84 -27.16 2.08
C GLU A 741 51.26 -25.73 1.90
N ALA A 742 50.06 -25.44 2.40
CA ALA A 742 49.40 -24.15 2.18
C ALA A 742 50.01 -22.99 3.01
N VAL A 743 50.49 -23.31 4.20
CA VAL A 743 51.10 -22.33 5.13
C VAL A 743 52.54 -21.97 4.73
N LYS A 744 53.22 -22.90 4.03
CA LYS A 744 54.62 -22.78 3.59
C LYS A 744 54.85 -21.66 2.57
N ASP A 745 53.80 -21.26 1.85
CA ASP A 745 53.86 -20.24 0.80
C ASP A 745 53.58 -18.80 1.30
N GLN A 746 53.12 -18.61 2.54
CA GLN A 746 52.66 -17.29 3.03
C GLN A 746 53.34 -16.77 4.30
N PHE A 747 53.89 -17.65 5.15
CA PHE A 747 54.61 -17.24 6.35
C PHE A 747 56.11 -17.44 6.12
N ASP A 748 56.92 -16.45 6.52
CA ASP A 748 58.37 -16.66 6.55
C ASP A 748 58.62 -17.85 7.48
N LEU A 749 59.23 -18.91 6.94
CA LEU A 749 59.55 -20.14 7.68
C LEU A 749 60.29 -19.84 9.00
N ASN A 750 60.94 -18.68 9.09
CA ASN A 750 61.61 -18.19 10.29
C ASN A 750 60.66 -17.80 11.43
N ASP A 751 59.48 -17.23 11.17
CA ASP A 751 58.52 -16.80 12.21
C ASP A 751 57.80 -18.01 12.83
N MET A 752 57.44 -18.98 12.00
CA MET A 752 56.84 -20.24 12.45
C MET A 752 57.87 -21.18 13.07
N ALA A 753 59.09 -21.21 12.53
CA ALA A 753 60.20 -21.90 13.17
C ALA A 753 60.46 -21.26 14.53
N ALA A 754 60.46 -19.93 14.71
CA ALA A 754 60.65 -19.30 16.01
C ALA A 754 59.57 -19.70 17.04
N ALA A 755 58.30 -19.83 16.64
CA ALA A 755 57.22 -20.31 17.52
C ALA A 755 57.35 -21.81 17.87
N SER A 756 57.66 -22.66 16.88
CA SER A 756 57.92 -24.09 17.07
C SER A 756 59.21 -24.38 17.86
N PHE A 757 60.23 -23.55 17.67
CA PHE A 757 61.54 -23.59 18.31
C PHE A 757 61.49 -23.04 19.74
N SER A 758 60.62 -22.06 20.03
CA SER A 758 60.31 -21.62 21.40
C SER A 758 59.63 -22.71 22.23
N ARG A 759 58.73 -23.52 21.66
CA ARG A 759 58.21 -24.74 22.35
C ARG A 759 59.30 -25.77 22.59
N SER A 760 60.22 -25.93 21.63
CA SER A 760 61.36 -26.86 21.78
C SER A 760 62.35 -26.39 22.83
N ILE A 761 62.60 -25.08 22.99
CA ILE A 761 63.55 -24.53 23.97
C ILE A 761 62.91 -24.33 25.35
N ALA A 762 61.65 -23.89 25.46
CA ALA A 762 60.97 -23.74 26.74
C ALA A 762 60.72 -25.10 27.44
N GLY A 763 60.59 -26.18 26.66
CA GLY A 763 60.60 -27.55 27.18
C GLY A 763 61.99 -28.14 27.43
N MET A 764 63.06 -27.55 26.86
CA MET A 764 64.44 -28.10 26.92
C MET A 764 65.42 -27.25 27.77
N CYS A 765 65.05 -26.07 28.28
CA CYS A 765 65.96 -25.20 29.04
C CYS A 765 66.17 -25.57 30.53
N MET A 766 66.09 -26.85 30.87
CA MET A 766 66.72 -27.39 32.08
C MET A 766 67.56 -28.62 31.68
N LEU A 767 68.87 -28.40 31.57
CA LEU A 767 69.99 -29.36 31.50
C LEU A 767 70.56 -29.72 30.10
N THR A 768 71.86 -29.45 29.94
CA THR A 768 72.79 -29.92 28.89
C THR A 768 73.78 -30.96 29.47
N PRO A 769 74.53 -31.77 28.68
CA PRO A 769 74.28 -32.24 27.31
C PRO A 769 74.64 -33.73 26.99
N VAL A 770 74.21 -34.17 25.78
CA VAL A 770 74.71 -35.26 24.89
C VAL A 770 74.16 -36.71 24.99
N THR A 771 73.53 -37.18 26.07
CA THR A 771 72.86 -38.52 26.05
C THR A 771 71.39 -38.49 25.62
N VAL A 772 70.84 -37.31 25.34
CA VAL A 772 69.39 -37.07 25.27
C VAL A 772 68.75 -37.49 23.93
N LEU A 773 69.48 -37.77 22.85
CA LEU A 773 68.81 -38.09 21.58
C LEU A 773 68.10 -39.46 21.58
N SER A 774 68.59 -40.46 22.32
CA SER A 774 67.90 -41.77 22.44
C SER A 774 66.79 -41.74 23.48
N GLU A 775 66.95 -40.97 24.56
CA GLU A 775 65.90 -40.78 25.58
C GLU A 775 64.80 -39.84 25.08
N ALA A 776 65.11 -38.83 24.25
CA ALA A 776 64.13 -37.99 23.58
C ALA A 776 63.32 -38.75 22.54
N LEU A 777 63.92 -39.72 21.82
CA LEU A 777 63.17 -40.62 20.94
C LEU A 777 62.25 -41.55 21.75
N ALA A 778 62.72 -42.05 22.89
CA ALA A 778 61.92 -42.87 23.79
C ALA A 778 60.79 -42.07 24.45
N VAL A 779 61.03 -40.84 24.88
CA VAL A 779 60.02 -39.91 25.42
C VAL A 779 59.07 -39.43 24.32
N TYR A 780 59.53 -39.25 23.09
CA TYR A 780 58.68 -38.94 21.93
C TYR A 780 57.76 -40.12 21.58
N GLU A 781 58.26 -41.36 21.58
CA GLU A 781 57.43 -42.56 21.40
C GLU A 781 56.50 -42.78 22.62
N LEU A 782 56.94 -42.51 23.85
CA LEU A 782 56.09 -42.55 25.05
C LEU A 782 55.00 -41.47 25.01
N GLN A 783 55.32 -40.28 24.50
CA GLN A 783 54.36 -39.19 24.30
C GLN A 783 53.41 -39.50 23.14
N LYS A 784 53.87 -40.16 22.08
CA LYS A 784 53.02 -40.62 20.98
C LYS A 784 52.06 -41.71 21.44
N GLU A 785 52.52 -42.64 22.28
CA GLU A 785 51.68 -43.64 22.94
C GLU A 785 50.70 -42.98 23.93
N SER A 786 51.18 -42.04 24.75
CA SER A 786 50.33 -41.26 25.68
C SER A 786 49.30 -40.40 24.95
N ARG A 787 49.65 -39.81 23.80
CA ARG A 787 48.76 -39.00 22.94
C ARG A 787 47.74 -39.88 22.22
N SER A 788 48.13 -41.06 21.76
CA SER A 788 47.19 -42.08 21.26
C SER A 788 46.20 -42.49 22.35
N ARG A 789 46.68 -42.64 23.59
CA ARG A 789 45.85 -43.02 24.74
C ARG A 789 44.95 -41.88 25.23
N ILE A 790 45.41 -40.62 25.17
CA ILE A 790 44.58 -39.43 25.42
C ILE A 790 43.51 -39.30 24.34
N LYS A 791 43.84 -39.52 23.07
CA LYS A 791 42.86 -39.55 21.98
C LYS A 791 41.81 -40.65 22.20
N GLU A 792 42.23 -41.85 22.57
CA GLU A 792 41.34 -42.97 22.87
C GLU A 792 40.47 -42.68 24.11
N LEU A 793 41.03 -42.05 25.15
CA LEU A 793 40.28 -41.61 26.34
C LEU A 793 39.32 -40.46 26.06
N LEU A 794 39.66 -39.52 25.17
CA LEU A 794 38.77 -38.46 24.71
C LEU A 794 37.64 -39.05 23.85
N GLU A 795 37.94 -40.01 22.98
CA GLU A 795 36.93 -40.74 22.20
C GLU A 795 36.01 -41.58 23.09
N LEU A 796 36.55 -42.22 24.15
CA LEU A 796 35.77 -42.92 25.17
C LEU A 796 34.91 -41.96 25.99
N ARG A 797 35.46 -40.82 26.40
CA ARG A 797 34.73 -39.77 27.12
C ARG A 797 33.60 -39.21 26.25
N LEU A 798 33.86 -38.95 24.97
CA LEU A 798 32.85 -38.55 23.98
C LEU A 798 31.75 -39.61 23.83
N LYS A 799 32.10 -40.91 23.81
CA LYS A 799 31.09 -41.99 23.78
C LYS A 799 30.25 -42.05 25.05
N VAL A 800 30.85 -41.81 26.23
CA VAL A 800 30.12 -41.75 27.51
C VAL A 800 29.19 -40.53 27.57
N GLU A 801 29.69 -39.35 27.18
CA GLU A 801 28.90 -38.11 27.16
C GLU A 801 27.76 -38.19 26.11
N TYR A 802 28.00 -38.83 24.96
CA TYR A 802 26.96 -39.11 23.96
C TYR A 802 25.88 -40.05 24.49
N ALA A 803 26.26 -41.13 25.18
CA ALA A 803 25.31 -42.05 25.81
C ALA A 803 24.50 -41.35 26.92
N GLN A 804 25.12 -40.48 27.71
CA GLN A 804 24.41 -39.66 28.72
C GLN A 804 23.44 -38.66 28.07
N ALA A 805 23.84 -38.03 26.96
CA ALA A 805 22.98 -37.13 26.21
C ALA A 805 21.77 -37.85 25.61
N GLU A 806 21.96 -39.06 25.05
CA GLU A 806 20.89 -39.91 24.51
C GLU A 806 19.89 -40.30 25.60
N VAL A 807 20.38 -40.69 26.79
CA VAL A 807 19.53 -40.99 27.95
C VAL A 807 18.73 -39.75 28.36
N ALA A 808 19.34 -38.57 28.42
CA ALA A 808 18.63 -37.33 28.74
C ALA A 808 17.56 -36.95 27.70
N VAL A 809 17.80 -37.20 26.40
CA VAL A 809 16.76 -37.00 25.36
C VAL A 809 15.60 -37.96 25.57
N ARG A 810 15.87 -39.24 25.84
CA ARG A 810 14.81 -40.22 26.11
C ARG A 810 13.99 -39.86 27.35
N VAL A 811 14.63 -39.33 28.39
CA VAL A 811 13.95 -38.83 29.59
C VAL A 811 13.06 -37.63 29.27
N ASP A 812 13.52 -36.64 28.51
CA ASP A 812 12.69 -35.49 28.10
C ASP A 812 11.52 -35.90 27.18
N ILE A 813 11.73 -36.83 26.26
CA ILE A 813 10.66 -37.39 25.43
C ILE A 813 9.61 -38.07 26.32
N LEU A 814 10.05 -38.87 27.30
CA LEU A 814 9.16 -39.53 28.25
C LEU A 814 8.42 -38.52 29.15
N LEU A 815 9.08 -37.45 29.60
CA LEU A 815 8.46 -36.38 30.39
C LEU A 815 7.44 -35.58 29.58
N ASN A 816 7.73 -35.27 28.32
CA ASN A 816 6.78 -34.63 27.42
C ASN A 816 5.60 -35.54 27.05
N GLN A 817 5.82 -36.85 26.95
CA GLN A 817 4.74 -37.82 26.79
C GLN A 817 3.88 -37.91 28.05
N LEU A 818 4.48 -37.92 29.25
CA LEU A 818 3.76 -37.87 30.53
C LEU A 818 2.92 -36.60 30.67
N ARG A 819 3.45 -35.42 30.35
CA ARG A 819 2.70 -34.14 30.34
C ARG A 819 1.57 -34.07 29.32
N LYS A 820 1.55 -34.95 28.31
CA LYS A 820 0.44 -35.06 27.35
C LYS A 820 -0.62 -36.06 27.81
N ILE A 821 -0.28 -36.94 28.77
CA ILE A 821 -1.18 -37.93 29.35
C ILE A 821 -1.89 -37.34 30.58
N GLU A 822 -1.18 -36.55 31.40
CA GLU A 822 -1.77 -35.59 32.35
C GLU A 822 -2.57 -34.52 31.61
#